data_AF-A0A1G9QQ08-F1
#
_entry.id   AF-A0A1G9QQ08-F1
#
_cell.length_a   1.000
_cell.length_b   1.000
_cell.length_c   1.000
_cell.angle_alpha   90.00
_cell.angle_beta   90.00
_cell.angle_gamma   90.00
#
_symmetry.space_group_name_H-M   'P 1'
#
loop_
_entity.id
_entity.type
_entity.pdbx_description
1 polymer ?
#
loop_
_entity_poly.entity_id
_entity_poly.type
_entity_poly.pdbx_seq_one_letter_code
_entity_poly.pdbx_strand_id
1 'polypeptide(L)'
;MRHEGVRIHAVGQKGRGVHRRITDAVLAAAPGDRVLVAPGRYAESVVLPRGVTLAAEHGPGSVLLSAPPGAPALAVDGPDCAVHGLVVEAATSGEPAVSVAPHAGLAMTDCVVRGGRLEVRGAAADQAAHERGLVPGAAVLLRGCRVEGAAQAGLYLSGGAAVRLEDVTIGGIDGTGIVLSGTARLDAVRLRLDGTTGSAIRLRGTARLKLAESVLHRTGRSGLLLEDGSHASADDTRIDAPGEAGVHVTGSAQADLVDCRITGSAASGLVVRDKGRLVARGCAVVAPSANGLLVADSAGAELTDCRIDRCGFSSLHLAGTATATLTDCRVRGGSEHGVHLTGESRVNLSDCRIADVTMNGVSVTEQAAATLAGVHITGGENGVRVASAAGSTVVNCTVSGVSRTGVEVAEGAGATVEGTRVTRTGAAGIVVDAKSEVRVDGGSVEDCGGCGVVVWTGARPSFTGLRVERPAKNGFFLAQGAGGVFASCDVVRSGFPALHVGAGADPVFRGCRTHDCADVVGLDDGAAPVFEDCSFGETAVPLPTTPAAPPAVDAKRPEEDVPEESLADLLGELDRLVGLERVKRDVGSLVKLMQTVRRREDAGLPAPPLSRHLVFAGNPGTGKTTVARLYGRLLKALNLLRVGHLVEVDRSDLVGEYVGHTGPKTAAAFTRALGGVLFIDEAYSLVPLGGGTDFGLEAVATLVKLMEDHRDDVVVIAAGYPADMGRFIASNPGLSSRFTRTLLFEDYDAQELVSIVEHQAREHRYELTPAARDALTALFAAMPRDAGFGNGRYARQTFQEMTERQAQRVAELDDPTSTDLVTLDVRDLPGS
;
A
#
# COMPACT_ATOMS: atom_id res chain seq x y z
N MET A 1 -41.29 -65.77 3.54
CA MET A 1 -40.57 -64.85 4.45
C MET A 1 -39.40 -64.30 3.66
N ARG A 2 -39.45 -63.19 2.88
CA ARG A 2 -39.83 -61.79 3.14
C ARG A 2 -39.17 -61.18 4.37
N HIS A 3 -37.83 -61.14 4.36
CA HIS A 3 -37.11 -59.97 4.84
C HIS A 3 -37.05 -58.96 3.69
N GLU A 4 -37.31 -57.68 3.97
CA GLU A 4 -37.19 -56.55 3.05
C GLU A 4 -35.72 -56.40 2.60
N GLY A 5 -35.34 -57.16 1.57
CA GLY A 5 -33.96 -57.29 1.11
C GLY A 5 -33.69 -56.42 -0.11
N VAL A 6 -32.75 -55.48 0.04
CA VAL A 6 -32.11 -54.75 -1.06
C VAL A 6 -31.61 -55.75 -2.11
N ARG A 7 -32.10 -55.67 -3.36
CA ARG A 7 -31.61 -56.55 -4.44
C ARG A 7 -30.29 -56.02 -5.00
N ILE A 8 -29.38 -56.94 -5.31
CA ILE A 8 -28.06 -56.64 -5.87
C ILE A 8 -28.05 -57.05 -7.34
N HIS A 9 -27.75 -56.08 -8.21
CA HIS A 9 -27.58 -56.27 -9.65
C HIS A 9 -26.07 -56.23 -9.98
N ALA A 10 -25.49 -57.38 -10.32
CA ALA A 10 -24.05 -57.47 -10.61
C ALA A 10 -23.75 -57.16 -12.09
N VAL A 11 -22.81 -56.25 -12.33
CA VAL A 11 -22.34 -55.83 -13.66
C VAL A 11 -20.91 -56.29 -13.89
N GLY A 12 -20.63 -56.92 -15.05
CA GLY A 12 -19.27 -57.27 -15.43
C GLY A 12 -19.10 -57.52 -16.93
N GLN A 13 -18.00 -57.05 -17.52
CA GLN A 13 -17.72 -57.19 -18.95
C GLN A 13 -17.30 -58.61 -19.35
N LYS A 14 -16.72 -59.38 -18.42
CA LYS A 14 -16.26 -60.76 -18.61
C LYS A 14 -16.69 -61.59 -17.39
N GLY A 15 -17.54 -62.62 -17.56
CA GLY A 15 -17.94 -63.54 -16.47
C GLY A 15 -19.45 -63.59 -16.15
N ARG A 16 -19.79 -64.09 -14.95
CA ARG A 16 -21.17 -64.40 -14.44
C ARG A 16 -21.95 -63.16 -13.93
N GLY A 17 -21.68 -61.96 -14.43
CA GLY A 17 -22.51 -60.78 -14.13
C GLY A 17 -23.90 -60.94 -14.76
N VAL A 18 -24.96 -60.46 -14.08
CA VAL A 18 -26.34 -60.50 -14.62
C VAL A 18 -26.48 -59.52 -15.79
N HIS A 19 -25.71 -58.43 -15.76
CA HIS A 19 -25.69 -57.40 -16.79
C HIS A 19 -24.27 -57.17 -17.32
N ARG A 20 -24.17 -56.78 -18.60
CA ARG A 20 -22.89 -56.42 -19.25
C ARG A 20 -22.62 -54.91 -19.26
N ARG A 21 -23.66 -54.11 -19.12
CA ARG A 21 -23.63 -52.63 -19.09
C ARG A 21 -24.20 -52.15 -17.77
N ILE A 22 -23.68 -51.04 -17.26
CA ILE A 22 -24.21 -50.39 -16.05
C ILE A 22 -25.61 -49.86 -16.34
N THR A 23 -25.84 -49.31 -17.53
CA THR A 23 -27.14 -48.79 -17.96
C THR A 23 -28.25 -49.83 -17.86
N ASP A 24 -28.00 -51.06 -18.33
CA ASP A 24 -28.99 -52.15 -18.29
C ASP A 24 -29.36 -52.56 -16.85
N ALA A 25 -28.37 -52.57 -15.94
CA ALA A 25 -28.59 -52.88 -14.53
C ALA A 25 -29.38 -51.78 -13.82
N VAL A 26 -29.09 -50.52 -14.09
CA VAL A 26 -29.84 -49.38 -13.54
C VAL A 26 -31.30 -49.36 -14.02
N LEU A 27 -31.54 -49.69 -15.30
CA LEU A 27 -32.89 -49.81 -15.84
C LEU A 27 -33.68 -50.97 -15.20
N ALA A 28 -33.02 -52.07 -14.88
CA ALA A 28 -33.62 -53.22 -14.19
C ALA A 28 -33.81 -53.02 -12.67
N ALA A 29 -33.06 -52.10 -12.07
CA ALA A 29 -33.10 -51.81 -10.63
C ALA A 29 -34.39 -51.06 -10.22
N ALA A 30 -35.00 -51.53 -9.13
CA ALA A 30 -36.08 -50.84 -8.44
C ALA A 30 -35.51 -49.80 -7.46
N PRO A 31 -36.31 -48.81 -7.00
CA PRO A 31 -35.88 -47.90 -5.94
C PRO A 31 -35.38 -48.66 -4.70
N GLY A 32 -34.22 -48.28 -4.17
CA GLY A 32 -33.53 -48.91 -3.05
C GLY A 32 -32.58 -50.06 -3.44
N ASP A 33 -32.59 -50.54 -4.68
CA ASP A 33 -31.69 -51.59 -5.14
C ASP A 33 -30.23 -51.09 -5.28
N ARG A 34 -29.29 -52.04 -5.25
CA ARG A 34 -27.84 -51.80 -5.41
C ARG A 34 -27.33 -52.38 -6.72
N VAL A 35 -26.56 -51.61 -7.48
CA VAL A 35 -25.82 -52.05 -8.66
C VAL A 35 -24.34 -52.16 -8.30
N LEU A 36 -23.81 -53.38 -8.30
CA LEU A 36 -22.42 -53.67 -7.96
C LEU A 36 -21.61 -53.90 -9.24
N VAL A 37 -20.60 -53.07 -9.47
CA VAL A 37 -19.87 -53.04 -10.74
C VAL A 37 -18.48 -53.65 -10.56
N ALA A 38 -18.20 -54.71 -11.32
CA ALA A 38 -16.90 -55.35 -11.35
C ALA A 38 -15.84 -54.44 -11.99
N PRO A 39 -14.54 -54.60 -11.65
CA PRO A 39 -13.48 -53.74 -12.13
C PRO A 39 -13.41 -53.69 -13.66
N GLY A 40 -13.21 -52.49 -14.20
CA GLY A 40 -13.14 -52.30 -15.65
C GLY A 40 -13.44 -50.88 -16.10
N ARG A 41 -13.35 -50.67 -17.41
CA ARG A 41 -13.68 -49.40 -18.08
C ARG A 41 -14.99 -49.52 -18.83
N TYR A 42 -15.95 -48.69 -18.46
CA TYR A 42 -17.30 -48.65 -19.00
C TYR A 42 -17.48 -47.33 -19.77
N ALA A 43 -17.57 -47.42 -21.09
CA ALA A 43 -17.78 -46.26 -21.96
C ALA A 43 -19.28 -46.15 -22.30
N GLU A 44 -20.02 -45.47 -21.43
CA GLU A 44 -21.47 -45.29 -21.53
C GLU A 44 -21.90 -44.04 -20.74
N SER A 45 -23.08 -43.50 -21.06
CA SER A 45 -23.72 -42.43 -20.28
C SER A 45 -24.81 -43.08 -19.41
N VAL A 46 -24.61 -43.05 -18.09
CA VAL A 46 -25.51 -43.69 -17.13
C VAL A 46 -26.44 -42.63 -16.55
N VAL A 47 -27.75 -42.86 -16.66
CA VAL A 47 -28.79 -42.02 -16.04
C VAL A 47 -29.35 -42.74 -14.82
N LEU A 48 -29.38 -42.07 -13.67
CA LEU A 48 -30.05 -42.54 -12.44
C LEU A 48 -31.43 -41.85 -12.32
N PRO A 49 -32.52 -42.48 -12.79
CA PRO A 49 -33.85 -41.86 -12.82
C PRO A 49 -34.59 -41.96 -11.47
N ARG A 50 -34.06 -42.71 -10.51
CA ARG A 50 -34.68 -43.03 -9.21
C ARG A 50 -33.62 -43.49 -8.22
N GLY A 51 -33.94 -43.49 -6.93
CA GLY A 51 -33.01 -43.84 -5.86
C GLY A 51 -32.43 -45.24 -6.01
N VAL A 52 -31.24 -45.31 -6.60
CA VAL A 52 -30.46 -46.53 -6.84
C VAL A 52 -29.04 -46.26 -6.36
N THR A 53 -28.42 -47.27 -5.76
CA THR A 53 -27.02 -47.18 -5.31
C THR A 53 -26.10 -47.85 -6.32
N LEU A 54 -25.19 -47.09 -6.93
CA LEU A 54 -24.14 -47.59 -7.82
C LEU A 54 -22.82 -47.72 -7.06
N ALA A 55 -22.22 -48.90 -7.01
CA ALA A 55 -21.01 -49.14 -6.21
C ALA A 55 -19.96 -49.96 -6.98
N ALA A 56 -18.69 -49.56 -6.85
CA ALA A 56 -17.56 -50.33 -7.31
C ALA A 56 -17.33 -51.55 -6.41
N GLU A 57 -17.22 -52.75 -7.00
CA GLU A 57 -17.09 -54.00 -6.24
C GLU A 57 -15.80 -54.11 -5.43
N HIS A 58 -14.67 -53.64 -6.00
CA HIS A 58 -13.34 -53.79 -5.42
C HIS A 58 -12.80 -52.45 -4.87
N GLY A 59 -13.70 -51.56 -4.46
CA GLY A 59 -13.35 -50.28 -3.85
C GLY A 59 -12.97 -49.17 -4.85
N PRO A 60 -12.59 -47.99 -4.33
CA PRO A 60 -12.31 -46.79 -5.10
C PRO A 60 -11.29 -47.00 -6.22
N GLY A 61 -11.55 -46.45 -7.40
CA GLY A 61 -10.62 -46.53 -8.54
C GLY A 61 -10.73 -47.80 -9.38
N SER A 62 -11.43 -48.84 -8.91
CA SER A 62 -11.56 -50.11 -9.64
C SER A 62 -12.47 -50.04 -10.87
N VAL A 63 -13.38 -49.05 -10.91
CA VAL A 63 -14.36 -48.85 -11.98
C VAL A 63 -14.20 -47.45 -12.57
N LEU A 64 -13.92 -47.40 -13.87
CA LEU A 64 -13.89 -46.16 -14.65
C LEU A 64 -15.12 -46.07 -15.55
N LEU A 65 -15.98 -45.08 -15.30
CA LEU A 65 -17.10 -44.71 -16.15
C LEU A 65 -16.70 -43.50 -17.00
N SER A 66 -16.47 -43.71 -18.30
CA SER A 66 -16.06 -42.66 -19.24
C SER A 66 -17.24 -42.23 -20.13
N ALA A 67 -17.45 -40.92 -20.25
CA ALA A 67 -18.54 -40.36 -21.05
C ALA A 67 -18.30 -40.52 -22.57
N PRO A 68 -19.36 -40.70 -23.38
CA PRO A 68 -19.31 -40.35 -24.80
C PRO A 68 -19.29 -38.81 -24.98
N PRO A 69 -18.73 -38.29 -26.08
CA PRO A 69 -18.73 -36.84 -26.35
C PRO A 69 -20.15 -36.23 -26.35
N GLY A 70 -20.31 -35.07 -25.70
CA GLY A 70 -21.57 -34.31 -25.70
C GLY A 70 -22.62 -34.76 -24.68
N ALA A 71 -22.30 -35.69 -23.78
CA ALA A 71 -23.17 -36.11 -22.69
C ALA A 71 -22.36 -36.36 -21.41
N PRO A 72 -22.94 -36.19 -20.20
CA PRO A 72 -22.25 -36.56 -18.97
C PRO A 72 -22.09 -38.07 -18.86
N ALA A 73 -21.00 -38.51 -18.23
CA ALA A 73 -20.80 -39.92 -17.88
C ALA A 73 -21.88 -40.39 -16.90
N LEU A 74 -22.26 -39.53 -15.96
CA LEU A 74 -23.30 -39.78 -14.97
C LEU A 74 -24.31 -38.62 -14.93
N ALA A 75 -25.58 -38.91 -15.24
CA ALA A 75 -26.70 -38.00 -15.04
C ALA A 75 -27.59 -38.51 -13.90
N VAL A 76 -28.03 -37.61 -13.02
CA VAL A 76 -28.91 -37.93 -11.88
C VAL A 76 -30.19 -37.13 -11.98
N ASP A 77 -31.28 -37.83 -12.23
CA ASP A 77 -32.62 -37.25 -12.40
C ASP A 77 -33.55 -37.62 -11.23
N GLY A 78 -33.26 -38.71 -10.54
CA GLY A 78 -34.05 -39.21 -9.42
C GLY A 78 -33.60 -38.70 -8.04
N PRO A 79 -34.50 -38.74 -7.04
CA PRO A 79 -34.13 -38.52 -5.65
C PRO A 79 -33.33 -39.70 -5.08
N ASP A 80 -32.62 -39.47 -3.98
CA ASP A 80 -31.99 -40.52 -3.15
C ASP A 80 -31.05 -41.48 -3.90
N CYS A 81 -30.35 -40.98 -4.92
CA CYS A 81 -29.34 -41.75 -5.64
C CYS A 81 -28.02 -41.77 -4.86
N ALA A 82 -27.27 -42.87 -4.94
CA ALA A 82 -25.97 -42.98 -4.28
C ALA A 82 -24.91 -43.57 -5.21
N VAL A 83 -23.67 -43.09 -5.10
CA VAL A 83 -22.52 -43.58 -5.87
C VAL A 83 -21.31 -43.77 -4.96
N HIS A 84 -20.68 -44.94 -5.01
CA HIS A 84 -19.56 -45.30 -4.14
C HIS A 84 -18.37 -45.85 -4.91
N GLY A 85 -17.19 -45.22 -4.77
CA GLY A 85 -15.92 -45.78 -5.24
C GLY A 85 -15.70 -45.73 -6.75
N LEU A 86 -16.49 -44.97 -7.51
CA LEU A 86 -16.33 -44.87 -8.97
C LEU A 86 -15.40 -43.74 -9.37
N VAL A 87 -14.68 -43.93 -10.48
CA VAL A 87 -14.07 -42.85 -11.25
C VAL A 87 -15.01 -42.48 -12.38
N VAL A 88 -15.47 -41.24 -12.41
CA VAL A 88 -16.36 -40.68 -13.44
C VAL A 88 -15.57 -39.68 -14.27
N GLU A 89 -15.40 -39.98 -15.55
CA GLU A 89 -14.53 -39.23 -16.46
C GLU A 89 -15.35 -38.65 -17.61
N ALA A 90 -15.26 -37.33 -17.82
CA ALA A 90 -15.87 -36.68 -18.99
C ALA A 90 -15.05 -36.92 -20.26
N ALA A 91 -15.68 -36.71 -21.42
CA ALA A 91 -15.02 -36.81 -22.71
C ALA A 91 -14.04 -35.64 -22.95
N THR A 92 -14.37 -34.45 -22.44
CA THR A 92 -13.53 -33.24 -22.51
C THR A 92 -13.62 -32.44 -21.22
N SER A 93 -12.55 -31.69 -20.90
CA SER A 93 -12.43 -30.90 -19.66
C SER A 93 -13.52 -29.83 -19.48
N GLY A 94 -14.08 -29.32 -20.57
CA GLY A 94 -15.16 -28.34 -20.56
C GLY A 94 -16.57 -28.92 -20.40
N GLU A 95 -16.74 -30.24 -20.45
CA GLU A 95 -18.03 -30.90 -20.31
C GLU A 95 -18.28 -31.37 -18.86
N PRO A 96 -19.56 -31.48 -18.43
CA PRO A 96 -19.87 -32.07 -17.13
C PRO A 96 -19.59 -33.57 -17.15
N ALA A 97 -18.79 -34.07 -16.21
CA ALA A 97 -18.64 -35.50 -15.97
C ALA A 97 -19.85 -36.05 -15.19
N VAL A 98 -20.36 -35.24 -14.25
CA VAL A 98 -21.54 -35.53 -13.45
C VAL A 98 -22.52 -34.37 -13.58
N SER A 99 -23.79 -34.66 -13.87
CA SER A 99 -24.86 -33.66 -13.92
C SER A 99 -26.02 -34.08 -13.02
N VAL A 100 -26.46 -33.17 -12.13
CA VAL A 100 -27.58 -33.38 -11.20
C VAL A 100 -28.71 -32.43 -11.54
N ALA A 101 -29.89 -32.97 -11.80
CA ALA A 101 -31.09 -32.23 -12.19
C ALA A 101 -31.72 -31.46 -11.01
N PRO A 102 -32.52 -30.39 -11.27
CA PRO A 102 -33.17 -29.51 -10.28
C PRO A 102 -33.84 -30.12 -9.04
N HIS A 103 -34.34 -31.35 -9.15
CA HIS A 103 -35.09 -32.05 -8.11
C HIS A 103 -34.45 -33.38 -7.69
N ALA A 104 -33.25 -33.67 -8.20
CA ALA A 104 -32.55 -34.91 -7.95
C ALA A 104 -31.80 -34.88 -6.61
N GLY A 105 -31.46 -36.05 -6.10
CA GLY A 105 -30.68 -36.22 -4.88
C GLY A 105 -29.51 -37.15 -5.14
N LEU A 106 -28.31 -36.78 -4.69
CA LEU A 106 -27.10 -37.56 -4.94
C LEU A 106 -26.18 -37.58 -3.71
N ALA A 107 -25.87 -38.78 -3.21
CA ALA A 107 -24.77 -39.02 -2.29
C ALA A 107 -23.58 -39.67 -3.03
N MET A 108 -22.42 -39.02 -3.05
CA MET A 108 -21.18 -39.59 -3.57
C MET A 108 -20.21 -39.85 -2.42
N THR A 109 -19.59 -41.04 -2.38
CA THR A 109 -18.58 -41.39 -1.38
C THR A 109 -17.37 -42.05 -2.03
N ASP A 110 -16.18 -41.56 -1.70
CA ASP A 110 -14.89 -42.07 -2.19
C ASP A 110 -14.82 -42.15 -3.74
N CYS A 111 -15.47 -41.19 -4.41
CA CYS A 111 -15.52 -41.10 -5.87
C CYS A 111 -14.52 -40.08 -6.40
N VAL A 112 -14.07 -40.28 -7.63
CA VAL A 112 -13.22 -39.34 -8.37
C VAL A 112 -13.97 -38.83 -9.60
N VAL A 113 -14.08 -37.52 -9.75
CA VAL A 113 -14.57 -36.86 -10.96
C VAL A 113 -13.37 -36.30 -11.71
N ARG A 114 -13.14 -36.75 -12.95
CA ARG A 114 -11.93 -36.44 -13.70
C ARG A 114 -12.25 -35.82 -15.05
N GLY A 115 -11.45 -34.84 -15.45
CA GLY A 115 -11.44 -34.34 -16.82
C GLY A 115 -12.74 -33.67 -17.21
N GLY A 116 -13.50 -33.16 -16.24
CA GLY A 116 -14.81 -32.52 -16.41
C GLY A 116 -15.41 -32.12 -15.07
N ARG A 117 -16.39 -31.22 -15.10
CA ARG A 117 -16.98 -30.63 -13.88
C ARG A 117 -18.05 -31.51 -13.25
N LEU A 118 -18.33 -31.29 -11.96
CA LEU A 118 -19.58 -31.69 -11.33
C LEU A 118 -20.56 -30.51 -11.38
N GLU A 119 -21.71 -30.72 -12.01
CA GLU A 119 -22.72 -29.68 -12.18
C GLU A 119 -23.99 -30.02 -11.41
N VAL A 120 -24.43 -29.12 -10.52
CA VAL A 120 -25.69 -29.24 -9.77
C VAL A 120 -26.58 -28.06 -10.11
N ARG A 121 -27.74 -28.38 -10.69
CA ARG A 121 -28.79 -27.40 -10.95
C ARG A 121 -29.84 -27.60 -9.87
N GLY A 122 -30.28 -26.52 -9.22
CA GLY A 122 -31.43 -26.56 -8.33
C GLY A 122 -32.62 -25.81 -8.93
N ALA A 123 -33.83 -26.24 -8.58
CA ALA A 123 -35.03 -25.52 -8.96
C ALA A 123 -35.01 -24.09 -8.41
N ALA A 124 -35.61 -23.14 -9.13
CA ALA A 124 -35.80 -21.79 -8.62
C ALA A 124 -36.67 -21.86 -7.35
N ALA A 125 -36.18 -21.31 -6.24
CA ALA A 125 -36.95 -21.27 -5.01
C ALA A 125 -38.14 -20.30 -5.17
N ASP A 126 -39.35 -20.75 -4.86
CA ASP A 126 -40.45 -19.85 -4.56
C ASP A 126 -40.09 -19.06 -3.29
N GLN A 127 -40.16 -17.73 -3.37
CA GLN A 127 -39.85 -16.80 -2.29
C GLN A 127 -40.66 -17.14 -1.01
N ALA A 128 -41.90 -17.64 -1.18
CA ALA A 128 -42.77 -18.05 -0.08
C ALA A 128 -42.43 -19.42 0.54
N ALA A 129 -41.66 -20.27 -0.15
CA ALA A 129 -41.16 -21.54 0.38
C ALA A 129 -39.87 -21.34 1.20
N HIS A 130 -39.05 -20.36 0.81
CA HIS A 130 -37.83 -19.95 1.49
C HIS A 130 -38.09 -19.46 2.93
N GLU A 131 -39.15 -18.68 3.14
CA GLU A 131 -39.56 -18.16 4.46
C GLU A 131 -40.12 -19.24 5.40
N ARG A 132 -40.55 -20.39 4.85
CA ARG A 132 -41.13 -21.52 5.60
C ARG A 132 -40.14 -22.65 5.92
N GLY A 133 -38.87 -22.51 5.55
CA GLY A 133 -37.82 -23.49 5.87
C GLY A 133 -37.91 -24.83 5.12
N LEU A 134 -38.79 -24.95 4.12
CA LEU A 134 -38.86 -26.10 3.22
C LEU A 134 -38.05 -25.79 1.96
N VAL A 135 -36.95 -26.51 1.70
CA VAL A 135 -36.16 -26.30 0.47
C VAL A 135 -36.30 -27.52 -0.45
N PRO A 136 -37.14 -27.45 -1.51
CA PRO A 136 -37.05 -28.40 -2.61
C PRO A 136 -36.02 -27.87 -3.61
N GLY A 137 -34.76 -28.24 -3.41
CA GLY A 137 -33.66 -28.05 -4.37
C GLY A 137 -32.83 -29.32 -4.43
N ALA A 138 -32.07 -29.52 -5.52
CA ALA A 138 -31.21 -30.68 -5.65
C ALA A 138 -30.24 -30.77 -4.46
N ALA A 139 -30.33 -31.87 -3.70
CA ALA A 139 -29.55 -32.10 -2.48
C ALA A 139 -28.40 -33.06 -2.78
N VAL A 140 -27.16 -32.56 -2.67
CA VAL A 140 -25.97 -33.34 -3.00
C VAL A 140 -25.02 -33.41 -1.81
N LEU A 141 -24.57 -34.61 -1.45
CA LEU A 141 -23.56 -34.85 -0.43
C LEU A 141 -22.33 -35.51 -1.09
N LEU A 142 -21.15 -34.93 -0.91
CA LEU A 142 -19.89 -35.51 -1.31
C LEU A 142 -19.05 -35.78 -0.07
N ARG A 143 -18.58 -37.02 0.09
CA ARG A 143 -17.68 -37.42 1.18
C ARG A 143 -16.45 -38.15 0.66
N GLY A 144 -15.25 -37.69 1.03
CA GLY A 144 -14.00 -38.35 0.59
C GLY A 144 -13.80 -38.29 -0.94
N CYS A 145 -14.50 -37.39 -1.61
CA CYS A 145 -14.50 -37.28 -3.07
C CYS A 145 -13.38 -36.37 -3.56
N ARG A 146 -13.05 -36.52 -4.84
CA ARG A 146 -12.03 -35.73 -5.52
C ARG A 146 -12.53 -35.25 -6.88
N VAL A 147 -12.25 -33.99 -7.21
CA VAL A 147 -12.56 -33.40 -8.53
C VAL A 147 -11.28 -32.83 -9.13
N GLU A 148 -10.89 -33.31 -10.31
CA GLU A 148 -9.60 -32.98 -10.92
C GLU A 148 -9.69 -32.73 -12.43
N GLY A 149 -8.89 -31.77 -12.92
CA GLY A 149 -8.65 -31.58 -14.36
C GLY A 149 -9.85 -31.05 -15.14
N ALA A 150 -10.75 -30.31 -14.49
CA ALA A 150 -11.87 -29.66 -15.16
C ALA A 150 -11.46 -28.28 -15.72
N ALA A 151 -12.05 -27.89 -16.84
CA ALA A 151 -11.97 -26.54 -17.38
C ALA A 151 -13.21 -25.73 -16.97
N GLN A 152 -13.06 -24.41 -16.92
CA GLN A 152 -14.03 -23.40 -16.46
C GLN A 152 -14.40 -23.48 -14.97
N ALA A 153 -14.86 -24.64 -14.50
CA ALA A 153 -15.14 -24.87 -13.09
C ALA A 153 -14.97 -26.32 -12.64
N GLY A 154 -14.54 -26.56 -11.40
CA GLY A 154 -14.54 -27.90 -10.80
C GLY A 154 -15.94 -28.32 -10.34
N LEU A 155 -16.57 -27.45 -9.54
CA LEU A 155 -17.95 -27.61 -9.07
C LEU A 155 -18.78 -26.39 -9.49
N TYR A 156 -19.90 -26.62 -10.18
CA TYR A 156 -20.79 -25.56 -10.63
C TYR A 156 -22.19 -25.72 -10.04
N LEU A 157 -22.59 -24.77 -9.19
CA LEU A 157 -23.88 -24.73 -8.49
C LEU A 157 -24.73 -23.58 -9.02
N SER A 158 -25.96 -23.88 -9.42
CA SER A 158 -26.90 -22.87 -9.94
C SER A 158 -28.31 -23.04 -9.41
N GLY A 159 -29.09 -21.96 -9.47
CA GLY A 159 -30.48 -21.96 -9.00
C GLY A 159 -30.57 -22.17 -7.48
N GLY A 160 -31.43 -23.08 -7.04
CA GLY A 160 -31.62 -23.43 -5.62
C GLY A 160 -30.80 -24.63 -5.14
N ALA A 161 -29.67 -24.94 -5.79
CA ALA A 161 -28.86 -26.12 -5.45
C ALA A 161 -28.38 -26.07 -4.00
N ALA A 162 -28.42 -27.20 -3.30
CA ALA A 162 -27.94 -27.34 -1.92
C ALA A 162 -26.91 -28.47 -1.85
N VAL A 163 -25.65 -28.11 -1.60
CA VAL A 163 -24.53 -29.06 -1.63
C VAL A 163 -23.78 -29.06 -0.31
N ARG A 164 -23.44 -30.26 0.17
CA ARG A 164 -22.57 -30.48 1.33
C ARG A 164 -21.31 -31.23 0.92
N LEU A 165 -20.15 -30.71 1.32
CA LEU A 165 -18.84 -31.32 1.08
C LEU A 165 -18.19 -31.69 2.41
N GLU A 166 -17.71 -32.91 2.53
CA GLU A 166 -16.96 -33.40 3.68
C GLU A 166 -15.69 -34.10 3.18
N ASP A 167 -14.52 -33.61 3.58
CA ASP A 167 -13.23 -34.23 3.20
C ASP A 167 -13.06 -34.33 1.68
N VAL A 168 -13.37 -33.24 0.97
CA VAL A 168 -13.32 -33.18 -0.50
C VAL A 168 -12.06 -32.45 -0.96
N THR A 169 -11.42 -32.97 -2.00
CA THR A 169 -10.31 -32.29 -2.69
C THR A 169 -10.74 -31.85 -4.09
N ILE A 170 -10.48 -30.59 -4.44
CA ILE A 170 -10.67 -30.06 -5.79
C ILE A 170 -9.32 -29.49 -6.25
N GLY A 171 -8.81 -29.91 -7.40
CA GLY A 171 -7.50 -29.39 -7.83
C GLY A 171 -7.19 -29.54 -9.30
N GLY A 172 -6.21 -28.77 -9.76
CA GLY A 172 -5.82 -28.71 -11.17
C GLY A 172 -6.98 -28.25 -12.05
N ILE A 173 -7.62 -27.14 -11.66
CA ILE A 173 -8.77 -26.59 -12.38
C ILE A 173 -8.29 -25.43 -13.25
N ASP A 174 -8.47 -25.57 -14.57
CA ASP A 174 -8.31 -24.43 -15.48
C ASP A 174 -9.59 -23.59 -15.46
N GLY A 175 -9.68 -22.69 -14.48
CA GLY A 175 -10.84 -21.84 -14.23
C GLY A 175 -11.07 -21.65 -12.73
N THR A 176 -12.33 -21.54 -12.31
CA THR A 176 -12.69 -21.34 -10.89
C THR A 176 -12.94 -22.68 -10.20
N GLY A 177 -12.36 -22.93 -9.03
CA GLY A 177 -12.54 -24.24 -8.38
C GLY A 177 -14.01 -24.55 -8.07
N ILE A 178 -14.74 -23.60 -7.47
CA ILE A 178 -16.17 -23.72 -7.18
C ILE A 178 -16.90 -22.43 -7.57
N VAL A 179 -18.01 -22.57 -8.31
CA VAL A 179 -18.90 -21.45 -8.67
C VAL A 179 -20.28 -21.65 -8.06
N LEU A 180 -20.77 -20.65 -7.32
CA LEU A 180 -22.14 -20.56 -6.85
C LEU A 180 -22.86 -19.40 -7.55
N SER A 181 -24.05 -19.67 -8.05
CA SER A 181 -24.88 -18.66 -8.73
C SER A 181 -26.35 -18.75 -8.32
N GLY A 182 -27.08 -17.65 -8.45
CA GLY A 182 -28.49 -17.58 -8.06
C GLY A 182 -28.66 -17.62 -6.54
N THR A 183 -29.34 -18.64 -6.03
CA THR A 183 -29.64 -18.85 -4.60
C THR A 183 -28.95 -20.09 -4.03
N ALA A 184 -27.91 -20.58 -4.73
CA ALA A 184 -27.25 -21.83 -4.40
C ALA A 184 -26.60 -21.76 -3.00
N ARG A 185 -26.54 -22.90 -2.32
CA ARG A 185 -25.95 -23.05 -0.99
C ARG A 185 -24.88 -24.13 -1.00
N LEU A 186 -23.75 -23.82 -0.38
CA LEU A 186 -22.65 -24.75 -0.17
C LEU A 186 -22.24 -24.74 1.29
N ASP A 187 -22.30 -25.91 1.93
CA ASP A 187 -21.70 -26.16 3.24
C ASP A 187 -20.49 -27.09 3.06
N ALA A 188 -19.29 -26.61 3.35
CA ALA A 188 -18.06 -27.36 3.13
C ALA A 188 -17.22 -27.43 4.41
N VAL A 189 -16.83 -28.64 4.80
CA VAL A 189 -15.90 -28.90 5.92
C VAL A 189 -14.73 -29.73 5.44
N ARG A 190 -13.51 -29.32 5.84
CA ARG A 190 -12.25 -29.95 5.40
C ARG A 190 -12.13 -30.01 3.87
N LEU A 191 -12.58 -28.95 3.20
CA LEU A 191 -12.36 -28.77 1.77
C LEU A 191 -10.90 -28.41 1.52
N ARG A 192 -10.26 -29.11 0.58
CA ARG A 192 -8.95 -28.72 0.05
C ARG A 192 -9.10 -28.33 -1.40
N LEU A 193 -8.75 -27.09 -1.71
CA LEU A 193 -8.74 -26.57 -3.06
C LEU A 193 -7.32 -26.14 -3.41
N ASP A 194 -6.72 -26.79 -4.41
CA ASP A 194 -5.32 -26.58 -4.76
C ASP A 194 -5.09 -26.45 -6.26
N GLY A 195 -4.60 -25.28 -6.68
CA GLY A 195 -4.25 -25.02 -8.08
C GLY A 195 -5.47 -24.72 -8.95
N THR A 196 -5.78 -23.42 -9.07
CA THR A 196 -6.78 -22.90 -10.03
C THR A 196 -6.17 -21.79 -10.87
N THR A 197 -6.51 -21.67 -12.15
CA THR A 197 -6.12 -20.47 -12.95
C THR A 197 -7.02 -19.26 -12.62
N GLY A 198 -8.25 -19.51 -12.17
CA GLY A 198 -9.19 -18.51 -11.66
C GLY A 198 -9.22 -18.41 -10.13
N SER A 199 -10.38 -18.03 -9.58
CA SER A 199 -10.60 -17.96 -8.13
C SER A 199 -10.81 -19.35 -7.51
N ALA A 200 -10.54 -19.53 -6.23
CA ALA A 200 -10.90 -20.79 -5.56
C ALA A 200 -12.42 -20.93 -5.48
N ILE A 201 -13.10 -19.97 -4.87
CA ILE A 201 -14.57 -19.98 -4.80
C ILE A 201 -15.13 -18.62 -5.23
N ARG A 202 -16.10 -18.65 -6.14
CA ARG A 202 -16.81 -17.46 -6.64
C ARG A 202 -18.31 -17.55 -6.35
N LEU A 203 -18.86 -16.52 -5.72
CA LEU A 203 -20.29 -16.41 -5.42
C LEU A 203 -20.91 -15.24 -6.19
N ARG A 204 -22.08 -15.49 -6.79
CA ARG A 204 -22.89 -14.48 -7.50
C ARG A 204 -24.35 -14.56 -7.10
N GLY A 205 -25.11 -13.50 -7.34
CA GLY A 205 -26.52 -13.40 -6.95
C GLY A 205 -26.69 -13.29 -5.43
N THR A 206 -27.46 -14.19 -4.83
CA THR A 206 -27.70 -14.26 -3.37
C THR A 206 -27.25 -15.61 -2.80
N ALA A 207 -26.26 -16.22 -3.47
CA ALA A 207 -25.68 -17.49 -3.06
C ALA A 207 -25.07 -17.42 -1.67
N ARG A 208 -25.04 -18.56 -0.97
CA ARG A 208 -24.50 -18.68 0.38
C ARG A 208 -23.43 -19.76 0.50
N LEU A 209 -22.34 -19.43 1.17
CA LEU A 209 -21.25 -20.35 1.49
C LEU A 209 -21.04 -20.44 3.00
N LYS A 210 -20.90 -21.65 3.52
CA LYS A 210 -20.29 -21.94 4.81
C LYS A 210 -19.06 -22.80 4.60
N LEU A 211 -17.93 -22.35 5.12
CA LEU A 211 -16.65 -23.01 4.98
C LEU A 211 -16.01 -23.20 6.36
N ALA A 212 -15.56 -24.42 6.66
CA ALA A 212 -14.94 -24.75 7.95
C ALA A 212 -13.70 -25.64 7.77
N GLU A 213 -12.64 -25.43 8.56
CA GLU A 213 -11.43 -26.29 8.59
C GLU A 213 -10.81 -26.50 7.20
N SER A 214 -10.83 -25.48 6.34
CA SER A 214 -10.59 -25.65 4.90
C SER A 214 -9.32 -24.92 4.42
N VAL A 215 -8.79 -25.37 3.30
CA VAL A 215 -7.56 -24.82 2.69
C VAL A 215 -7.82 -24.47 1.24
N LEU A 216 -7.60 -23.20 0.89
CA LEU A 216 -7.60 -22.67 -0.47
C LEU A 216 -6.16 -22.25 -0.80
N HIS A 217 -5.51 -22.91 -1.75
CA HIS A 217 -4.08 -22.76 -2.01
C HIS A 217 -3.79 -22.60 -3.51
N ARG A 218 -2.84 -21.70 -3.84
CA ARG A 218 -2.38 -21.41 -5.22
C ARG A 218 -3.52 -21.13 -6.20
N THR A 219 -4.27 -20.07 -5.93
CA THR A 219 -5.31 -19.59 -6.84
C THR A 219 -4.73 -18.56 -7.79
N GLY A 220 -5.04 -18.61 -9.08
CA GLY A 220 -4.55 -17.63 -10.06
C GLY A 220 -5.20 -16.25 -9.89
N ARG A 221 -6.39 -16.20 -9.27
CA ARG A 221 -7.06 -14.97 -8.85
C ARG A 221 -7.32 -14.97 -7.35
N SER A 222 -8.52 -14.54 -6.94
CA SER A 222 -8.87 -14.43 -5.52
C SER A 222 -9.12 -15.79 -4.86
N GLY A 223 -8.84 -15.91 -3.56
CA GLY A 223 -9.23 -17.09 -2.77
C GLY A 223 -10.76 -17.21 -2.67
N LEU A 224 -11.39 -16.18 -2.13
CA LEU A 224 -12.84 -16.02 -2.08
C LEU A 224 -13.25 -14.76 -2.83
N LEU A 225 -14.08 -14.89 -3.86
CA LEU A 225 -14.67 -13.77 -4.60
C LEU A 225 -16.19 -13.75 -4.40
N LEU A 226 -16.68 -12.70 -3.76
CA LEU A 226 -18.09 -12.49 -3.48
C LEU A 226 -18.60 -11.27 -4.26
N GLU A 227 -19.59 -11.50 -5.11
CA GLU A 227 -20.25 -10.47 -5.92
C GLU A 227 -21.73 -10.33 -5.54
N ASP A 228 -22.38 -9.28 -6.04
CA ASP A 228 -23.82 -9.03 -5.91
C ASP A 228 -24.30 -8.98 -4.44
N GLY A 229 -25.31 -9.76 -4.05
CA GLY A 229 -25.82 -9.86 -2.67
C GLY A 229 -25.45 -11.19 -2.01
N SER A 230 -24.33 -11.79 -2.40
CA SER A 230 -23.90 -13.08 -1.88
C SER A 230 -23.36 -12.99 -0.44
N HIS A 231 -23.35 -14.12 0.26
CA HIS A 231 -22.89 -14.20 1.65
C HIS A 231 -21.98 -15.41 1.86
N ALA A 232 -20.78 -15.19 2.40
CA ALA A 232 -19.92 -16.28 2.86
C ALA A 232 -19.61 -16.16 4.35
N SER A 233 -19.59 -17.29 5.03
CA SER A 233 -18.99 -17.45 6.36
C SER A 233 -17.86 -18.46 6.28
N ALA A 234 -16.70 -18.11 6.82
CA ALA A 234 -15.52 -18.98 6.87
C ALA A 234 -14.97 -19.06 8.29
N ASP A 235 -14.75 -20.28 8.78
CA ASP A 235 -14.23 -20.62 10.10
C ASP A 235 -12.98 -21.50 9.92
N ASP A 236 -11.91 -21.23 10.67
CA ASP A 236 -10.63 -21.97 10.65
C ASP A 236 -10.18 -22.30 9.22
N THR A 237 -10.19 -21.27 8.36
CA THR A 237 -9.91 -21.41 6.93
C THR A 237 -8.60 -20.74 6.58
N ARG A 238 -7.76 -21.46 5.84
CA ARG A 238 -6.48 -20.97 5.34
C ARG A 238 -6.57 -20.64 3.85
N ILE A 239 -6.16 -19.44 3.49
CA ILE A 239 -6.04 -18.95 2.11
C ILE A 239 -4.59 -18.59 1.86
N ASP A 240 -3.92 -19.34 0.98
CA ASP A 240 -2.49 -19.23 0.75
C ASP A 240 -2.16 -18.93 -0.71
N ALA A 241 -1.26 -17.96 -0.91
CA ALA A 241 -0.72 -17.56 -2.20
C ALA A 241 -1.79 -17.31 -3.28
N PRO A 242 -2.83 -16.49 -3.02
CA PRO A 242 -3.73 -16.08 -4.08
C PRO A 242 -3.04 -15.10 -5.03
N GLY A 243 -3.26 -15.26 -6.33
CA GLY A 243 -2.72 -14.42 -7.40
C GLY A 243 -3.35 -13.02 -7.48
N GLU A 244 -4.46 -12.80 -6.76
CA GLU A 244 -5.00 -11.46 -6.49
C GLU A 244 -5.22 -11.30 -4.98
N ALA A 245 -6.48 -11.17 -4.54
CA ALA A 245 -6.85 -10.98 -3.15
C ALA A 245 -7.10 -12.30 -2.41
N GLY A 246 -6.87 -12.33 -1.10
CA GLY A 246 -7.31 -13.47 -0.29
C GLY A 246 -8.82 -13.57 -0.26
N VAL A 247 -9.47 -12.47 0.11
CA VAL A 247 -10.93 -12.32 0.09
C VAL A 247 -11.27 -11.01 -0.60
N HIS A 248 -12.14 -11.07 -1.61
CA HIS A 248 -12.65 -9.92 -2.35
C HIS A 248 -14.17 -9.88 -2.24
N VAL A 249 -14.68 -8.83 -1.61
CA VAL A 249 -16.11 -8.55 -1.44
C VAL A 249 -16.48 -7.32 -2.26
N THR A 250 -17.41 -7.45 -3.19
CA THR A 250 -17.88 -6.36 -4.04
C THR A 250 -19.41 -6.37 -4.19
N GLY A 251 -19.99 -5.35 -4.84
CA GLY A 251 -21.44 -5.15 -4.88
C GLY A 251 -22.02 -4.86 -3.49
N SER A 252 -23.00 -5.64 -3.05
CA SER A 252 -23.60 -5.60 -1.70
C SER A 252 -23.33 -6.88 -0.90
N ALA A 253 -22.28 -7.62 -1.27
CA ALA A 253 -21.99 -8.91 -0.67
C ALA A 253 -21.45 -8.79 0.76
N GLN A 254 -21.54 -9.89 1.53
CA GLN A 254 -21.07 -9.96 2.90
C GLN A 254 -20.12 -11.14 3.11
N ALA A 255 -19.02 -10.92 3.82
CA ALA A 255 -18.14 -11.97 4.31
C ALA A 255 -17.99 -11.90 5.83
N ASP A 256 -18.16 -13.03 6.51
CA ASP A 256 -17.87 -13.20 7.93
C ASP A 256 -16.72 -14.20 8.08
N LEU A 257 -15.60 -13.78 8.66
CA LEU A 257 -14.39 -14.58 8.83
C LEU A 257 -14.09 -14.77 10.32
N VAL A 258 -13.84 -16.01 10.73
CA VAL A 258 -13.48 -16.37 12.11
C VAL A 258 -12.25 -17.27 12.06
N ASP A 259 -11.20 -16.88 12.79
CA ASP A 259 -9.94 -17.65 12.90
C ASP A 259 -9.30 -18.02 11.55
N CYS A 260 -9.56 -17.18 10.52
CA CYS A 260 -9.02 -17.38 9.18
C CYS A 260 -7.60 -16.84 9.05
N ARG A 261 -6.79 -17.52 8.22
CA ARG A 261 -5.42 -17.09 7.90
C ARG A 261 -5.25 -16.88 6.40
N ILE A 262 -4.93 -15.64 6.01
CA ILE A 262 -4.65 -15.23 4.65
C ILE A 262 -3.16 -14.92 4.53
N THR A 263 -2.42 -15.64 3.68
CA THR A 263 -0.97 -15.49 3.57
C THR A 263 -0.51 -15.35 2.12
N GLY A 264 0.36 -14.37 1.84
CA GLY A 264 1.11 -14.30 0.58
C GLY A 264 0.27 -13.88 -0.64
N SER A 265 -0.75 -13.04 -0.45
CA SER A 265 -1.53 -12.50 -1.57
C SER A 265 -0.65 -11.68 -2.51
N ALA A 266 -0.75 -11.90 -3.83
CA ALA A 266 -0.02 -11.13 -4.82
C ALA A 266 -0.58 -9.70 -5.00
N ALA A 267 -1.79 -9.43 -4.50
CA ALA A 267 -2.34 -8.09 -4.31
C ALA A 267 -2.64 -7.84 -2.81
N SER A 268 -3.82 -7.28 -2.49
CA SER A 268 -4.23 -7.01 -1.10
C SER A 268 -4.79 -8.27 -0.42
N GLY A 269 -4.60 -8.41 0.89
CA GLY A 269 -5.10 -9.57 1.64
C GLY A 269 -6.63 -9.63 1.66
N LEU A 270 -7.25 -8.54 2.11
CA LEU A 270 -8.70 -8.36 2.19
C LEU A 270 -9.10 -7.12 1.38
N VAL A 271 -10.09 -7.27 0.50
CA VAL A 271 -10.60 -6.18 -0.35
C VAL A 271 -12.11 -6.08 -0.19
N VAL A 272 -12.61 -4.89 0.12
CA VAL A 272 -14.05 -4.59 0.24
C VAL A 272 -14.37 -3.33 -0.56
N ARG A 273 -15.26 -3.45 -1.54
CA ARG A 273 -15.62 -2.37 -2.48
C ARG A 273 -17.13 -2.20 -2.61
N ASP A 274 -17.54 -1.17 -3.35
CA ASP A 274 -18.92 -0.78 -3.58
C ASP A 274 -19.70 -0.55 -2.27
N LYS A 275 -20.60 -1.47 -1.90
CA LYS A 275 -21.39 -1.47 -0.65
C LYS A 275 -21.14 -2.76 0.15
N GLY A 276 -20.05 -3.47 -0.14
CA GLY A 276 -19.70 -4.72 0.49
C GLY A 276 -19.45 -4.56 1.99
N ARG A 277 -19.62 -5.67 2.72
CA ARG A 277 -19.37 -5.74 4.16
C ARG A 277 -18.47 -6.90 4.51
N LEU A 278 -17.49 -6.63 5.38
CA LEU A 278 -16.59 -7.64 5.91
C LEU A 278 -16.60 -7.58 7.44
N VAL A 279 -16.79 -8.72 8.09
CA VAL A 279 -16.57 -8.90 9.52
C VAL A 279 -15.48 -9.95 9.68
N ALA A 280 -14.43 -9.66 10.44
CA ALA A 280 -13.35 -10.59 10.71
C ALA A 280 -12.99 -10.63 12.20
N ARG A 281 -12.89 -11.84 12.77
CA ARG A 281 -12.56 -12.07 14.18
C ARG A 281 -11.42 -13.08 14.29
N GLY A 282 -10.40 -12.79 15.10
CA GLY A 282 -9.26 -13.72 15.31
C GLY A 282 -8.43 -14.00 14.05
N CYS A 283 -8.58 -13.18 13.00
CA CYS A 283 -8.00 -13.47 11.68
C CYS A 283 -6.57 -12.93 11.54
N ALA A 284 -5.76 -13.58 10.71
CA ALA A 284 -4.42 -13.14 10.38
C ALA A 284 -4.25 -12.91 8.88
N VAL A 285 -3.84 -11.69 8.49
CA VAL A 285 -3.44 -11.33 7.13
C VAL A 285 -1.93 -11.07 7.11
N VAL A 286 -1.20 -11.85 6.33
CA VAL A 286 0.26 -11.89 6.43
C VAL A 286 0.92 -11.82 5.06
N ALA A 287 1.86 -10.89 4.90
CA ALA A 287 2.66 -10.72 3.70
C ALA A 287 1.86 -10.55 2.39
N PRO A 288 0.81 -9.71 2.32
CA PRO A 288 0.27 -9.29 1.03
C PRO A 288 1.29 -8.38 0.32
N SER A 289 1.42 -8.52 -0.99
CA SER A 289 2.24 -7.62 -1.82
C SER A 289 1.69 -6.19 -1.84
N ALA A 290 0.39 -6.01 -1.58
CA ALA A 290 -0.24 -4.70 -1.42
C ALA A 290 -0.69 -4.42 0.03
N ASN A 291 -1.97 -4.10 0.25
CA ASN A 291 -2.51 -3.77 1.56
C ASN A 291 -2.94 -5.02 2.34
N GLY A 292 -2.94 -4.96 3.67
CA GLY A 292 -3.61 -5.97 4.49
C GLY A 292 -5.13 -5.92 4.35
N LEU A 293 -5.66 -4.71 4.44
CA LEU A 293 -7.08 -4.40 4.22
C LEU A 293 -7.20 -3.17 3.32
N LEU A 294 -7.97 -3.31 2.24
CA LEU A 294 -8.39 -2.22 1.36
C LEU A 294 -9.93 -2.10 1.42
N VAL A 295 -10.42 -0.93 1.85
CA VAL A 295 -11.85 -0.60 1.86
C VAL A 295 -12.07 0.65 1.02
N ALA A 296 -12.88 0.56 -0.02
CA ALA A 296 -13.12 1.66 -0.95
C ALA A 296 -14.62 1.91 -1.17
N ASP A 297 -14.92 2.97 -1.92
CA ASP A 297 -16.27 3.35 -2.31
C ASP A 297 -17.14 3.62 -1.08
N SER A 298 -18.26 2.93 -0.85
CA SER A 298 -19.11 3.06 0.35
C SER A 298 -19.13 1.78 1.19
N ALA A 299 -18.05 0.99 1.12
CA ALA A 299 -17.94 -0.29 1.80
C ALA A 299 -17.66 -0.14 3.31
N GLY A 300 -17.89 -1.24 4.05
CA GLY A 300 -17.68 -1.30 5.50
C GLY A 300 -16.88 -2.52 5.95
N ALA A 301 -15.97 -2.35 6.90
CA ALA A 301 -15.23 -3.45 7.52
C ALA A 301 -15.21 -3.38 9.06
N GLU A 302 -15.40 -4.51 9.73
CA GLU A 302 -15.25 -4.67 11.19
C GLU A 302 -14.23 -5.76 11.47
N LEU A 303 -13.15 -5.42 12.19
CA LEU A 303 -12.12 -6.38 12.60
C LEU A 303 -12.02 -6.40 14.14
N THR A 304 -11.96 -7.59 14.74
CA THR A 304 -11.76 -7.78 16.18
C THR A 304 -10.65 -8.81 16.41
N ASP A 305 -9.66 -8.49 17.26
CA ASP A 305 -8.53 -9.38 17.57
C ASP A 305 -7.82 -9.92 16.30
N CYS A 306 -7.69 -9.06 15.29
CA CYS A 306 -7.05 -9.43 14.01
C CYS A 306 -5.59 -8.98 13.97
N ARG A 307 -4.76 -9.75 13.26
CA ARG A 307 -3.36 -9.42 12.97
C ARG A 307 -3.19 -9.11 11.48
N ILE A 308 -2.60 -7.95 11.17
CA ILE A 308 -2.17 -7.56 9.83
C ILE A 308 -0.66 -7.34 9.88
N ASP A 309 0.11 -8.08 9.08
CA ASP A 309 1.57 -8.12 9.22
C ASP A 309 2.31 -8.17 7.88
N ARG A 310 3.41 -7.41 7.78
CA ARG A 310 4.36 -7.39 6.65
C ARG A 310 3.73 -7.03 5.30
N CYS A 311 2.95 -5.96 5.25
CA CYS A 311 2.28 -5.52 4.02
C CYS A 311 3.25 -4.76 3.09
N GLY A 312 3.15 -4.99 1.78
CA GLY A 312 3.99 -4.31 0.78
C GLY A 312 3.68 -2.82 0.58
N PHE A 313 2.48 -2.37 0.99
CA PHE A 313 2.04 -0.97 1.01
C PHE A 313 1.48 -0.61 2.40
N SER A 314 0.70 0.47 2.48
CA SER A 314 -0.10 0.80 3.66
C SER A 314 -0.88 -0.41 4.18
N SER A 315 -0.77 -0.71 5.49
CA SER A 315 -1.35 -1.94 6.03
C SER A 315 -2.88 -1.93 5.99
N LEU A 316 -3.48 -0.78 6.31
CA LEU A 316 -4.88 -0.48 6.07
C LEU A 316 -5.01 0.75 5.19
N HIS A 317 -5.85 0.65 4.15
CA HIS A 317 -6.15 1.75 3.25
C HIS A 317 -7.67 1.92 3.11
N LEU A 318 -8.16 3.12 3.44
CA LEU A 318 -9.56 3.49 3.24
C LEU A 318 -9.66 4.68 2.28
N ALA A 319 -10.57 4.58 1.31
CA ALA A 319 -10.84 5.62 0.32
C ALA A 319 -12.34 5.79 0.05
N GLY A 320 -12.73 6.89 -0.60
CA GLY A 320 -14.14 7.19 -0.86
C GLY A 320 -14.88 7.57 0.42
N THR A 321 -16.07 7.01 0.64
CA THR A 321 -16.86 7.16 1.87
C THR A 321 -16.80 5.91 2.76
N ALA A 322 -15.79 5.07 2.55
CA ALA A 322 -15.59 3.82 3.27
C ALA A 322 -15.51 3.99 4.78
N THR A 323 -15.96 2.97 5.51
CA THR A 323 -15.89 2.94 6.98
C THR A 323 -15.18 1.68 7.46
N ALA A 324 -14.36 1.81 8.51
CA ALA A 324 -13.86 0.63 9.21
C ALA A 324 -13.84 0.81 10.73
N THR A 325 -14.10 -0.28 11.46
CA THR A 325 -13.95 -0.36 12.91
C THR A 325 -13.00 -1.48 13.27
N LEU A 326 -12.00 -1.18 14.07
CA LEU A 326 -11.01 -2.14 14.55
C LEU A 326 -10.96 -2.11 16.08
N THR A 327 -11.05 -3.29 16.69
CA THR A 327 -10.94 -3.46 18.14
C THR A 327 -9.87 -4.52 18.44
N ASP A 328 -8.96 -4.25 19.37
CA ASP A 328 -7.91 -5.17 19.81
C ASP A 328 -7.00 -5.69 18.68
N CYS A 329 -6.87 -4.94 17.58
CA CYS A 329 -6.13 -5.39 16.39
C CYS A 329 -4.64 -5.02 16.45
N ARG A 330 -3.81 -5.81 15.78
CA ARG A 330 -2.36 -5.58 15.68
C ARG A 330 -1.93 -5.41 14.23
N VAL A 331 -1.29 -4.28 13.94
CA VAL A 331 -0.75 -3.93 12.64
C VAL A 331 0.76 -3.82 12.76
N ARG A 332 1.51 -4.54 11.91
CA ARG A 332 2.98 -4.53 11.96
C ARG A 332 3.65 -4.61 10.59
N GLY A 333 4.80 -3.97 10.44
CA GLY A 333 5.70 -4.24 9.31
C GLY A 333 5.22 -3.71 7.96
N GLY A 334 4.47 -2.60 7.94
CA GLY A 334 3.99 -2.01 6.69
C GLY A 334 5.05 -1.15 6.01
N SER A 335 5.22 -1.28 4.69
CA SER A 335 6.20 -0.49 3.91
C SER A 335 5.91 1.01 3.86
N GLU A 336 4.67 1.42 4.16
CA GLU A 336 4.23 2.82 4.17
C GLU A 336 3.57 3.18 5.51
N HIS A 337 2.24 3.35 5.52
CA HIS A 337 1.45 3.70 6.69
C HIS A 337 0.93 2.46 7.44
N GLY A 338 0.69 2.61 8.74
CA GLY A 338 -0.12 1.64 9.48
C GLY A 338 -1.57 1.71 9.03
N VAL A 339 -2.17 2.89 9.16
CA VAL A 339 -3.52 3.20 8.68
C VAL A 339 -3.49 4.46 7.84
N HIS A 340 -4.01 4.39 6.62
CA HIS A 340 -4.12 5.52 5.71
C HIS A 340 -5.58 5.75 5.31
N LEU A 341 -6.05 6.98 5.48
CA LEU A 341 -7.41 7.42 5.14
C LEU A 341 -7.36 8.57 4.15
N THR A 342 -8.14 8.46 3.08
CA THR A 342 -8.34 9.53 2.10
C THR A 342 -9.83 9.65 1.69
N GLY A 343 -10.18 10.64 0.86
CA GLY A 343 -11.56 10.96 0.51
C GLY A 343 -12.34 11.49 1.71
N GLU A 344 -13.51 10.91 1.97
CA GLU A 344 -14.39 11.16 3.11
C GLU A 344 -14.48 9.93 4.04
N SER A 345 -13.47 9.07 3.97
CA SER A 345 -13.46 7.80 4.71
C SER A 345 -13.31 8.00 6.21
N ARG A 346 -13.79 7.04 6.99
CA ARG A 346 -13.79 7.10 8.45
C ARG A 346 -13.29 5.81 9.09
N VAL A 347 -12.45 5.94 10.10
CA VAL A 347 -11.99 4.79 10.90
C VAL A 347 -12.17 5.00 12.39
N ASN A 348 -12.58 3.94 13.08
CA ASN A 348 -12.59 3.85 14.53
C ASN A 348 -11.60 2.77 14.98
N LEU A 349 -10.56 3.13 15.72
CA LEU A 349 -9.58 2.20 16.29
C LEU A 349 -9.69 2.21 17.81
N SER A 350 -9.95 1.06 18.41
CA SER A 350 -10.03 0.88 19.88
C SER A 350 -9.04 -0.18 20.33
N ASP A 351 -8.16 0.15 21.27
CA ASP A 351 -7.21 -0.78 21.89
C ASP A 351 -6.27 -1.48 20.89
N CYS A 352 -6.02 -0.84 19.75
CA CYS A 352 -5.17 -1.36 18.69
C CYS A 352 -3.68 -1.07 18.92
N ARG A 353 -2.81 -1.88 18.29
CA ARG A 353 -1.36 -1.66 18.24
C ARG A 353 -0.89 -1.50 16.80
N ILE A 354 -0.10 -0.48 16.53
CA ILE A 354 0.53 -0.20 15.23
C ILE A 354 2.03 -0.10 15.46
N ALA A 355 2.81 -0.94 14.79
CA ALA A 355 4.25 -1.02 15.02
C ALA A 355 5.04 -1.22 13.72
N ASP A 356 6.31 -0.83 13.72
CA ASP A 356 7.28 -1.18 12.67
C ASP A 356 6.80 -0.78 11.26
N VAL A 357 6.20 0.40 11.11
CA VAL A 357 5.81 0.97 9.80
C VAL A 357 6.86 1.99 9.36
N THR A 358 7.02 2.20 8.05
CA THR A 358 8.05 3.13 7.54
C THR A 358 7.66 4.60 7.69
N MET A 359 6.43 4.96 7.32
CA MET A 359 5.94 6.34 7.27
C MET A 359 5.15 6.67 8.54
N ASN A 360 3.84 6.97 8.41
CA ASN A 360 3.02 7.36 9.55
C ASN A 360 2.31 6.16 10.17
N GLY A 361 2.22 6.11 11.51
CA GLY A 361 1.36 5.14 12.19
C GLY A 361 -0.10 5.27 11.73
N VAL A 362 -0.65 6.48 11.83
CA VAL A 362 -1.96 6.86 11.27
C VAL A 362 -1.81 8.11 10.42
N SER A 363 -2.30 8.07 9.18
CA SER A 363 -2.32 9.19 8.23
C SER A 363 -3.75 9.48 7.80
N VAL A 364 -4.20 10.72 8.02
CA VAL A 364 -5.54 11.19 7.64
C VAL A 364 -5.39 12.35 6.67
N THR A 365 -5.89 12.23 5.45
CA THR A 365 -5.79 13.27 4.41
C THR A 365 -7.16 13.64 3.86
N GLU A 366 -7.22 14.72 3.09
CA GLU A 366 -8.44 15.20 2.42
C GLU A 366 -9.57 15.50 3.42
N GLN A 367 -10.74 14.87 3.30
CA GLN A 367 -11.90 15.05 4.18
C GLN A 367 -12.15 13.81 5.06
N ALA A 368 -11.13 12.97 5.24
CA ALA A 368 -11.23 11.77 6.06
C ALA A 368 -11.15 12.09 7.56
N ALA A 369 -11.66 11.19 8.41
CA ALA A 369 -11.60 11.36 9.86
C ALA A 369 -11.24 10.06 10.60
N ALA A 370 -10.41 10.17 11.63
CA ALA A 370 -10.03 9.07 12.49
C ALA A 370 -10.49 9.29 13.94
N THR A 371 -11.01 8.24 14.56
CA THR A 371 -11.23 8.16 16.01
C THR A 371 -10.32 7.10 16.59
N LEU A 372 -9.36 7.50 17.42
CA LEU A 372 -8.38 6.63 18.06
C LEU A 372 -8.62 6.62 19.57
N ALA A 373 -8.85 5.45 20.15
CA ALA A 373 -9.01 5.26 21.58
C ALA A 373 -8.09 4.14 22.08
N GLY A 374 -7.19 4.42 23.04
CA GLY A 374 -6.30 3.39 23.59
C GLY A 374 -5.28 2.83 22.59
N VAL A 375 -5.02 3.52 21.47
CA VAL A 375 -4.14 3.02 20.41
C VAL A 375 -2.67 3.21 20.79
N HIS A 376 -1.87 2.17 20.59
CA HIS A 376 -0.43 2.19 20.83
C HIS A 376 0.33 2.19 19.50
N ILE A 377 1.03 3.28 19.21
CA ILE A 377 1.82 3.47 17.99
C ILE A 377 3.30 3.47 18.35
N THR A 378 4.09 2.62 17.68
CA THR A 378 5.52 2.48 17.95
C THR A 378 6.35 2.47 16.68
N GLY A 379 7.36 3.35 16.58
CA GLY A 379 8.19 3.47 15.38
C GLY A 379 7.51 4.25 14.24
N GLY A 380 8.22 4.38 13.12
CA GLY A 380 7.80 5.16 11.95
C GLY A 380 8.30 6.60 11.95
N GLU A 381 8.01 7.31 10.87
CA GLU A 381 8.31 8.73 10.70
C GLU A 381 7.48 9.58 11.68
N ASN A 382 6.15 9.55 11.55
CA ASN A 382 5.24 10.21 12.49
C ASN A 382 4.31 9.20 13.16
N GLY A 383 3.86 9.50 14.37
CA GLY A 383 2.87 8.67 15.05
C GLY A 383 1.49 8.83 14.43
N VAL A 384 0.90 10.01 14.59
CA VAL A 384 -0.38 10.41 14.01
C VAL A 384 -0.18 11.68 13.20
N ARG A 385 -0.60 11.67 11.93
CA ARG A 385 -0.60 12.85 11.05
C ARG A 385 -2.00 13.13 10.55
N VAL A 386 -2.54 14.30 10.89
CA VAL A 386 -3.86 14.76 10.48
C VAL A 386 -3.71 15.95 9.53
N ALA A 387 -4.00 15.72 8.26
CA ALA A 387 -4.07 16.72 7.19
C ALA A 387 -5.49 16.78 6.63
N SER A 388 -6.48 16.85 7.55
CA SER A 388 -7.90 16.95 7.23
C SER A 388 -8.63 17.89 8.19
N ALA A 389 -9.57 18.66 7.65
CA ALA A 389 -10.45 19.54 8.42
C ALA A 389 -11.67 18.82 9.00
N ALA A 390 -11.91 17.54 8.68
CA ALA A 390 -13.09 16.80 9.12
C ALA A 390 -13.14 16.50 10.63
N GLY A 391 -12.06 16.79 11.35
CA GLY A 391 -11.93 16.62 12.81
C GLY A 391 -11.60 15.18 13.20
N SER A 392 -10.33 14.93 13.53
CA SER A 392 -9.90 13.63 14.08
C SER A 392 -9.76 13.67 15.61
N THR A 393 -9.98 12.54 16.27
CA THR A 393 -9.90 12.42 17.74
C THR A 393 -8.86 11.38 18.14
N VAL A 394 -8.03 11.72 19.13
CA VAL A 394 -6.95 10.88 19.65
C VAL A 394 -7.04 10.86 21.17
N VAL A 395 -7.58 9.79 21.73
CA VAL A 395 -7.95 9.70 23.15
C VAL A 395 -7.19 8.56 23.82
N ASN A 396 -6.52 8.84 24.95
CA ASN A 396 -5.79 7.87 25.76
C ASN A 396 -4.82 6.99 24.95
N CYS A 397 -4.22 7.55 23.90
CA CYS A 397 -3.30 6.83 23.03
C CYS A 397 -1.86 6.92 23.56
N THR A 398 -1.00 6.02 23.10
CA THR A 398 0.45 6.10 23.33
C THR A 398 1.17 6.12 22.00
N VAL A 399 1.99 7.15 21.74
CA VAL A 399 2.87 7.24 20.58
C VAL A 399 4.32 7.20 21.07
N SER A 400 5.14 6.29 20.54
CA SER A 400 6.53 6.26 20.96
C SER A 400 7.56 5.83 19.92
N GLY A 401 8.79 6.33 20.05
CA GLY A 401 9.92 5.88 19.24
C GLY A 401 9.82 6.27 17.76
N VAL A 402 9.11 7.34 17.43
CA VAL A 402 8.98 7.86 16.06
C VAL A 402 10.17 8.75 15.71
N SER A 403 10.62 8.74 14.45
CA SER A 403 11.82 9.47 14.03
C SER A 403 11.60 10.97 13.86
N ARG A 404 10.35 11.42 13.73
CA ARG A 404 9.98 12.84 13.65
C ARG A 404 8.98 13.23 14.73
N THR A 405 7.69 13.31 14.39
CA THR A 405 6.67 13.94 15.21
C THR A 405 5.74 12.91 15.82
N GLY A 406 5.43 13.05 17.11
CA GLY A 406 4.43 12.20 17.76
C GLY A 406 3.04 12.39 17.18
N VAL A 407 2.50 13.60 17.30
CA VAL A 407 1.20 14.00 16.71
C VAL A 407 1.40 15.28 15.89
N GLU A 408 1.09 15.22 14.61
CA GLU A 408 1.16 16.36 13.67
C GLU A 408 -0.24 16.69 13.16
N VAL A 409 -0.65 17.95 13.32
CA VAL A 409 -1.86 18.51 12.71
C VAL A 409 -1.42 19.55 11.68
N ALA A 410 -1.63 19.25 10.40
CA ALA A 410 -1.18 20.07 9.27
C ALA A 410 -2.05 21.33 9.07
N GLU A 411 -1.69 22.17 8.09
CA GLU A 411 -2.36 23.46 7.87
C GLU A 411 -3.87 23.27 7.66
N GLY A 412 -4.67 24.07 8.37
CA GLY A 412 -6.13 24.07 8.26
C GLY A 412 -6.82 22.79 8.73
N ALA A 413 -6.09 21.84 9.31
CA ALA A 413 -6.64 20.60 9.83
C ALA A 413 -7.22 20.77 11.25
N GLY A 414 -8.10 19.84 11.65
CA GLY A 414 -8.76 19.85 12.95
C GLY A 414 -8.50 18.57 13.74
N ALA A 415 -8.09 18.69 15.01
CA ALA A 415 -7.93 17.53 15.87
C ALA A 415 -8.18 17.80 17.36
N THR A 416 -8.74 16.80 18.05
CA THR A 416 -8.81 16.76 19.52
C THR A 416 -7.90 15.65 20.03
N VAL A 417 -7.00 15.99 20.97
CA VAL A 417 -6.08 15.05 21.62
C VAL A 417 -6.36 15.06 23.11
N GLU A 418 -6.72 13.92 23.69
CA GLU A 418 -7.07 13.79 25.11
C GLU A 418 -6.25 12.68 25.76
N GLY A 419 -5.67 12.94 26.94
CA GLY A 419 -5.01 11.92 27.77
C GLY A 419 -3.87 11.17 27.09
N THR A 420 -3.36 11.67 25.97
CA THR A 420 -2.44 10.93 25.10
C THR A 420 -0.98 11.11 25.55
N ARG A 421 -0.22 10.02 25.56
CA ARG A 421 1.21 10.00 25.91
C ARG A 421 2.05 9.92 24.64
N VAL A 422 2.93 10.89 24.45
CA VAL A 422 3.92 10.93 23.37
C VAL A 422 5.30 10.82 24.00
N THR A 423 6.12 9.85 23.57
CA THR A 423 7.45 9.66 24.18
C THR A 423 8.53 9.25 23.19
N ARG A 424 9.78 9.66 23.39
CA ARG A 424 10.94 9.28 22.54
C ARG A 424 10.73 9.62 21.07
N THR A 425 10.45 10.89 20.76
CA THR A 425 10.30 11.37 19.38
C THR A 425 11.61 11.99 18.88
N GLY A 426 11.91 11.92 17.58
CA GLY A 426 13.15 12.48 17.04
C GLY A 426 13.14 14.00 16.81
N ALA A 427 11.97 14.60 16.52
CA ALA A 427 11.84 16.03 16.23
C ALA A 427 10.95 16.77 17.24
N ALA A 428 9.65 16.49 17.26
CA ALA A 428 8.71 17.16 18.16
C ALA A 428 7.73 16.18 18.79
N GLY A 429 7.18 16.51 19.95
CA GLY A 429 6.09 15.73 20.53
C GLY A 429 4.79 15.97 19.78
N ILE A 430 4.31 17.21 19.82
CA ILE A 430 3.09 17.66 19.15
C ILE A 430 3.42 18.86 18.25
N VAL A 431 2.93 18.84 17.00
CA VAL A 431 3.04 19.95 16.04
C VAL A 431 1.64 20.39 15.64
N VAL A 432 1.41 21.71 15.73
CA VAL A 432 0.17 22.38 15.33
C VAL A 432 0.53 23.39 14.24
N ASP A 433 0.09 23.14 13.01
CA ASP A 433 0.40 24.00 11.86
C ASP A 433 -0.58 25.18 11.70
N ALA A 434 -0.30 26.11 10.80
CA ALA A 434 -1.07 27.33 10.61
C ALA A 434 -2.57 27.07 10.34
N LYS A 435 -3.44 27.96 10.82
CA LYS A 435 -4.93 27.86 10.73
C LYS A 435 -5.56 26.56 11.26
N SER A 436 -4.81 25.70 11.95
CA SER A 436 -5.38 24.46 12.49
C SER A 436 -6.21 24.73 13.75
N GLU A 437 -7.28 23.94 13.91
CA GLU A 437 -8.13 23.94 15.10
C GLU A 437 -7.77 22.74 15.97
N VAL A 438 -6.94 22.99 16.99
CA VAL A 438 -6.43 21.93 17.87
C VAL A 438 -6.83 22.16 19.32
N ARG A 439 -7.40 21.13 19.93
CA ARG A 439 -7.63 21.03 21.37
C ARG A 439 -6.81 19.88 21.94
N VAL A 440 -6.02 20.16 22.96
CA VAL A 440 -5.29 19.17 23.74
C VAL A 440 -5.71 19.25 25.20
N ASP A 441 -6.13 18.12 25.76
CA ASP A 441 -6.64 18.01 27.13
C ASP A 441 -5.95 16.86 27.88
N GLY A 442 -5.09 17.22 28.84
CA GLY A 442 -4.25 16.28 29.57
C GLY A 442 -3.16 15.62 28.71
N GLY A 443 -2.63 14.50 29.21
CA GLY A 443 -1.59 13.73 28.54
C GLY A 443 -0.17 14.16 28.90
N SER A 444 0.79 13.59 28.18
CA SER A 444 2.22 13.88 28.41
C SER A 444 3.04 13.81 27.13
N VAL A 445 4.07 14.66 27.06
CA VAL A 445 5.09 14.64 26.01
C VAL A 445 6.45 14.48 26.69
N GLU A 446 7.17 13.40 26.39
CA GLU A 446 8.39 13.03 27.10
C GLU A 446 9.54 12.69 26.15
N ASP A 447 10.78 13.01 26.52
CA ASP A 447 11.97 12.52 25.81
C ASP A 447 12.02 12.88 24.31
N CYS A 448 11.64 14.11 23.96
CA CYS A 448 11.69 14.58 22.58
C CYS A 448 13.10 15.04 22.19
N GLY A 449 13.57 14.64 21.00
CA GLY A 449 14.84 15.10 20.40
C GLY A 449 14.84 16.57 19.98
N GLY A 450 13.67 17.22 19.94
CA GLY A 450 13.52 18.67 19.81
C GLY A 450 12.53 19.24 20.81
N CYS A 451 11.55 20.00 20.35
CA CYS A 451 10.59 20.68 21.23
C CYS A 451 9.48 19.72 21.68
N GLY A 452 8.95 19.92 22.87
CA GLY A 452 7.78 19.16 23.31
C GLY A 452 6.56 19.48 22.44
N VAL A 453 6.20 20.76 22.37
CA VAL A 453 5.11 21.27 21.54
C VAL A 453 5.63 22.38 20.62
N VAL A 454 5.21 22.34 19.36
CA VAL A 454 5.48 23.37 18.35
C VAL A 454 4.14 23.89 17.84
N VAL A 455 3.92 25.20 17.98
CA VAL A 455 2.77 25.91 17.43
C VAL A 455 3.28 26.85 16.35
N TRP A 456 2.98 26.54 15.09
CA TRP A 456 3.39 27.35 13.95
C TRP A 456 2.53 28.60 13.79
N THR A 457 2.96 29.48 12.90
CA THR A 457 2.46 30.86 12.90
C THR A 457 0.95 30.94 12.71
N GLY A 458 0.34 31.79 13.52
CA GLY A 458 -1.07 32.16 13.39
C GLY A 458 -2.01 31.07 13.87
N ALA A 459 -1.50 29.89 14.22
CA ALA A 459 -2.26 28.87 14.92
C ALA A 459 -2.63 29.36 16.32
N ARG A 460 -3.84 29.01 16.76
CA ARG A 460 -4.39 29.39 18.06
C ARG A 460 -5.00 28.17 18.77
N PRO A 461 -4.18 27.17 19.15
CA PRO A 461 -4.66 25.98 19.82
C PRO A 461 -5.12 26.24 21.25
N SER A 462 -5.81 25.27 21.83
CA SER A 462 -6.06 25.21 23.27
C SER A 462 -5.38 24.00 23.87
N PHE A 463 -4.52 24.23 24.86
CA PHE A 463 -3.86 23.19 25.65
C PHE A 463 -4.33 23.33 27.09
N THR A 464 -4.79 22.23 27.70
CA THR A 464 -5.16 22.18 29.12
C THR A 464 -4.50 20.98 29.77
N GLY A 465 -3.84 21.14 30.91
CA GLY A 465 -3.34 20.01 31.72
C GLY A 465 -2.20 19.18 31.09
N LEU A 466 -1.54 19.67 30.05
CA LEU A 466 -0.46 18.91 29.38
C LEU A 466 0.84 18.98 30.19
N ARG A 467 1.47 17.82 30.42
CA ARG A 467 2.82 17.74 31.00
C ARG A 467 3.86 17.50 29.91
N VAL A 468 4.84 18.40 29.79
CA VAL A 468 5.98 18.28 28.87
C VAL A 468 7.25 18.06 29.69
N GLU A 469 7.94 16.94 29.48
CA GLU A 469 9.08 16.55 30.30
C GLU A 469 10.30 16.14 29.47
N ARG A 470 11.47 16.68 29.82
CA ARG A 470 12.75 16.41 29.17
C ARG A 470 12.76 16.59 27.64
N PRO A 471 12.20 17.69 27.08
CA PRO A 471 12.47 18.02 25.68
C PRO A 471 13.93 18.46 25.54
N ALA A 472 14.60 18.01 24.49
CA ALA A 472 15.97 18.43 24.19
C ALA A 472 16.05 19.93 23.82
N LYS A 473 14.95 20.51 23.34
CA LYS A 473 14.78 21.96 23.12
C LYS A 473 13.75 22.54 24.09
N ASN A 474 12.79 23.32 23.59
CA ASN A 474 11.79 24.03 24.39
C ASN A 474 10.68 23.07 24.85
N GLY A 475 10.02 23.41 25.95
CA GLY A 475 8.74 22.78 26.31
C GLY A 475 7.66 23.15 25.31
N PHE A 476 7.39 24.44 25.20
CA PHE A 476 6.51 25.02 24.20
C PHE A 476 7.30 25.99 23.32
N PHE A 477 7.26 25.78 22.01
CA PHE A 477 7.77 26.69 21.01
C PHE A 477 6.59 27.27 20.23
N LEU A 478 6.39 28.58 20.32
CA LEU A 478 5.39 29.31 19.56
C LEU A 478 6.10 30.17 18.52
N ALA A 479 5.81 29.93 17.25
CA ALA A 479 6.35 30.70 16.14
C ALA A 479 5.81 32.14 16.14
N GLN A 480 6.29 32.95 15.18
CA GLN A 480 5.79 34.31 14.94
C GLN A 480 4.26 34.33 14.94
N GLY A 481 3.62 35.33 15.55
CA GLY A 481 2.16 35.52 15.50
C GLY A 481 1.28 34.35 15.98
N ALA A 482 1.84 33.29 16.57
CA ALA A 482 1.09 32.21 17.18
C ALA A 482 0.41 32.70 18.46
N GLY A 483 -0.74 32.12 18.78
CA GLY A 483 -1.48 32.45 19.99
C GLY A 483 -2.07 31.21 20.63
N GLY A 484 -3.25 31.38 21.22
CA GLY A 484 -3.97 30.29 21.87
C GLY A 484 -3.89 30.35 23.38
N VAL A 485 -4.51 29.36 24.03
CA VAL A 485 -4.65 29.29 25.49
C VAL A 485 -3.95 28.03 25.99
N PHE A 486 -3.04 28.20 26.95
CA PHE A 486 -2.29 27.14 27.60
C PHE A 486 -2.63 27.20 29.08
N ALA A 487 -3.45 26.27 29.56
CA ALA A 487 -3.97 26.28 30.92
C ALA A 487 -3.43 25.07 31.71
N SER A 488 -2.97 25.30 32.93
CA SER A 488 -2.53 24.26 33.87
C SER A 488 -1.50 23.29 33.26
N CYS A 489 -0.62 23.78 32.38
CA CYS A 489 0.40 22.97 31.73
C CYS A 489 1.71 23.03 32.51
N ASP A 490 2.41 21.90 32.60
CA ASP A 490 3.67 21.75 33.32
C ASP A 490 4.82 21.48 32.34
N VAL A 491 5.91 22.25 32.42
CA VAL A 491 7.17 21.95 31.70
C VAL A 491 8.25 21.56 32.71
N VAL A 492 8.91 20.43 32.47
CA VAL A 492 9.90 19.88 33.39
C VAL A 492 11.19 19.57 32.65
N ARG A 493 12.32 20.10 33.14
CA ARG A 493 13.69 19.79 32.65
C ARG A 493 13.89 20.01 31.13
N SER A 494 13.56 21.19 30.61
CA SER A 494 13.83 21.54 29.20
C SER A 494 15.30 21.90 28.96
N GLY A 495 15.81 21.57 27.76
CA GLY A 495 17.18 21.89 27.34
C GLY A 495 17.37 23.33 26.84
N PHE A 496 16.28 23.99 26.45
CA PHE A 496 16.19 25.40 26.05
C PHE A 496 15.15 26.11 26.94
N PRO A 497 14.89 27.43 26.78
CA PRO A 497 13.82 28.10 27.51
C PRO A 497 12.53 27.28 27.49
N ALA A 498 11.95 27.05 28.66
CA ALA A 498 10.77 26.20 28.82
C ALA A 498 9.64 26.65 27.89
N LEU A 499 9.46 27.96 27.76
CA LEU A 499 8.53 28.62 26.87
C LEU A 499 9.32 29.53 25.92
N HIS A 500 9.13 29.37 24.61
CA HIS A 500 9.62 30.32 23.60
C HIS A 500 8.45 30.93 22.85
N VAL A 501 8.43 32.27 22.77
CA VAL A 501 7.37 33.05 22.15
C VAL A 501 7.97 33.93 21.06
N GLY A 502 7.69 33.58 19.81
CA GLY A 502 8.19 34.26 18.63
C GLY A 502 7.60 35.65 18.42
N ALA A 503 8.14 36.39 17.44
CA ALA A 503 7.79 37.79 17.21
C ALA A 503 6.27 37.98 16.99
N GLY A 504 5.68 38.95 17.69
CA GLY A 504 4.24 39.26 17.56
C GLY A 504 3.27 38.18 18.04
N ALA A 505 3.75 37.09 18.65
CA ALA A 505 2.90 36.06 19.24
C ALA A 505 2.25 36.54 20.54
N ASP A 506 0.99 36.16 20.76
CA ASP A 506 0.12 36.64 21.84
C ASP A 506 -0.52 35.51 22.69
N PRO A 507 0.22 34.47 23.11
CA PRO A 507 -0.37 33.36 23.84
C PRO A 507 -0.80 33.75 25.27
N VAL A 508 -1.84 33.08 25.75
CA VAL A 508 -2.29 33.21 27.14
C VAL A 508 -1.93 31.95 27.91
N PHE A 509 -1.03 32.08 28.88
CA PHE A 509 -0.67 31.03 29.83
C PHE A 509 -1.41 31.25 31.16
N ARG A 510 -2.15 30.24 31.63
CA ARG A 510 -2.94 30.29 32.87
C ARG A 510 -2.59 29.16 33.80
N GLY A 511 -2.10 29.42 35.01
CA GLY A 511 -1.79 28.36 35.98
C GLY A 511 -0.68 27.41 35.53
N CYS A 512 0.18 27.82 34.59
CA CYS A 512 1.25 26.98 34.07
C CYS A 512 2.47 26.98 35.00
N ARG A 513 3.22 25.88 35.01
CA ARG A 513 4.37 25.71 35.90
C ARG A 513 5.60 25.22 35.17
N THR A 514 6.77 25.68 35.60
CA THR A 514 8.06 25.17 35.09
C THR A 514 8.94 24.68 36.23
N HIS A 515 9.56 23.52 36.06
CA HIS A 515 10.38 22.87 37.09
C HIS A 515 11.72 22.41 36.51
N ASP A 516 12.81 22.75 37.20
CA ASP A 516 14.17 22.32 36.84
C ASP A 516 14.57 22.62 35.38
N CYS A 517 14.05 23.71 34.82
CA CYS A 517 14.38 24.18 33.47
C CYS A 517 15.60 25.12 33.51
N ALA A 518 16.49 25.01 32.52
CA ALA A 518 17.70 25.84 32.46
C ALA A 518 17.39 27.34 32.27
N ASP A 519 16.33 27.62 31.51
CA ASP A 519 15.74 28.95 31.34
C ASP A 519 14.21 28.77 31.25
N VAL A 520 13.46 29.79 31.63
CA VAL A 520 12.00 29.73 31.74
C VAL A 520 11.34 30.29 30.48
N VAL A 521 11.64 31.52 30.09
CA VAL A 521 10.92 32.23 29.02
C VAL A 521 11.89 32.93 28.08
N GLY A 522 11.88 32.56 26.80
CA GLY A 522 12.55 33.27 25.72
C GLY A 522 11.55 34.04 24.86
N LEU A 523 11.75 35.35 24.71
CA LEU A 523 10.85 36.23 23.96
C LEU A 523 11.59 36.88 22.79
N ASP A 524 10.98 36.82 21.61
CA ASP A 524 11.40 37.59 20.46
C ASP A 524 10.78 39.01 20.46
N ASP A 525 11.29 39.91 19.62
CA ASP A 525 10.82 41.28 19.53
C ASP A 525 9.32 41.36 19.21
N GLY A 526 8.58 42.11 20.03
CA GLY A 526 7.14 42.30 19.86
C GLY A 526 6.27 41.12 20.32
N ALA A 527 6.85 40.07 20.90
CA ALA A 527 6.08 39.05 21.60
C ALA A 527 5.31 39.64 22.79
N ALA A 528 4.03 39.29 22.94
CA ALA A 528 3.13 39.81 23.96
C ALA A 528 2.39 38.69 24.72
N PRO A 529 3.10 37.73 25.35
CA PRO A 529 2.45 36.68 26.12
C PRO A 529 1.79 37.23 27.38
N VAL A 530 0.65 36.65 27.75
CA VAL A 530 -0.05 36.93 29.01
C VAL A 530 0.16 35.75 29.96
N PHE A 531 0.61 36.04 31.18
CA PHE A 531 0.78 35.05 32.24
C PHE A 531 -0.17 35.35 33.40
N GLU A 532 -1.10 34.42 33.67
CA GLU A 532 -2.05 34.49 34.78
C GLU A 532 -1.77 33.33 35.73
N ASP A 533 -1.56 33.60 37.02
CA ASP A 533 -1.36 32.58 38.07
C ASP A 533 -0.27 31.52 37.77
N CYS A 534 0.75 31.86 36.96
CA CYS A 534 1.82 30.94 36.59
C CYS A 534 2.95 30.91 37.63
N SER A 535 3.55 29.73 37.85
CA SER A 535 4.69 29.56 38.76
C SER A 535 5.93 29.07 38.02
N PHE A 536 6.89 29.95 37.87
CA PHE A 536 8.20 29.65 37.31
C PHE A 536 9.20 29.66 38.46
N GLY A 537 10.03 28.62 38.64
CA GLY A 537 10.93 28.46 39.80
C GLY A 537 11.82 29.69 40.10
N GLU A 538 12.54 29.68 41.24
CA GLU A 538 13.21 30.83 41.92
C GLU A 538 14.18 31.73 41.11
N THR A 539 14.30 31.61 39.79
CA THR A 539 14.89 32.65 38.92
C THR A 539 13.81 33.59 38.39
N ALA A 540 13.09 34.25 39.29
CA ALA A 540 12.25 35.40 38.95
C ALA A 540 13.10 36.69 39.02
N VAL A 541 13.63 37.14 37.89
CA VAL A 541 14.13 38.51 37.74
C VAL A 541 13.01 39.35 37.08
N PRO A 542 12.69 40.55 37.59
CA PRO A 542 11.58 41.35 37.06
C PRO A 542 11.93 41.98 35.69
N LEU A 543 10.92 42.07 34.81
CA LEU A 543 10.87 42.98 33.65
C LEU A 543 11.17 44.44 34.09
N PRO A 544 11.84 45.34 33.31
CA PRO A 544 11.50 45.64 31.90
C PRO A 544 12.66 46.13 30.94
N THR A 545 12.27 46.35 29.67
CA THR A 545 12.79 47.25 28.59
C THR A 545 14.09 46.95 27.81
N THR A 546 13.91 46.60 26.52
CA THR A 546 14.64 46.94 25.25
C THR A 546 16.19 46.84 25.17
N PRO A 547 16.76 46.56 23.98
CA PRO A 547 17.58 45.38 23.78
C PRO A 547 19.08 45.69 23.66
N ALA A 548 19.91 44.77 24.15
CA ALA A 548 21.32 44.70 23.78
C ALA A 548 21.61 43.29 23.23
N ALA A 549 22.10 43.24 22.00
CA ALA A 549 22.43 42.02 21.26
C ALA A 549 23.49 41.17 21.98
N PRO A 550 23.35 39.83 22.03
CA PRO A 550 24.40 38.94 22.51
C PRO A 550 25.29 38.38 21.38
N PRO A 551 26.54 37.96 21.70
CA PRO A 551 27.54 37.49 20.75
C PRO A 551 27.38 35.99 20.41
N ALA A 552 27.89 35.62 19.24
CA ALA A 552 27.93 34.25 18.73
C ALA A 552 28.92 33.36 19.48
N VAL A 553 28.55 32.09 19.71
CA VAL A 553 29.48 31.03 20.14
C VAL A 553 29.23 29.76 19.31
N ASP A 554 30.31 29.32 18.66
CA ASP A 554 30.46 28.09 17.88
C ASP A 554 30.19 26.81 18.70
N ALA A 555 29.51 25.85 18.07
CA ALA A 555 29.45 24.47 18.54
C ALA A 555 29.98 23.52 17.45
N LYS A 556 31.24 23.09 17.59
CA LYS A 556 31.85 22.03 16.79
C LYS A 556 31.52 20.67 17.44
N ARG A 557 31.01 19.72 16.65
CA ARG A 557 30.89 18.29 17.03
C ARG A 557 31.61 17.41 15.99
N PRO A 558 32.15 16.24 16.37
CA PRO A 558 33.08 15.45 15.55
C PRO A 558 32.35 14.55 14.53
N GLU A 559 32.90 14.45 13.33
CA GLU A 559 32.45 13.59 12.23
C GLU A 559 33.09 12.19 12.35
N GLU A 560 32.30 11.14 12.12
CA GLU A 560 32.75 9.75 11.96
C GLU A 560 33.23 9.51 10.52
N ASP A 561 34.41 8.89 10.37
CA ASP A 561 35.10 8.62 9.10
C ASP A 561 34.34 7.60 8.22
N VAL A 562 33.76 8.08 7.12
CA VAL A 562 33.34 7.29 5.96
C VAL A 562 34.48 7.32 4.92
N PRO A 563 34.85 6.21 4.26
CA PRO A 563 35.95 6.19 3.30
C PRO A 563 35.77 7.25 2.19
N GLU A 564 36.79 8.07 1.95
CA GLU A 564 36.75 9.11 0.91
C GLU A 564 36.64 8.49 -0.49
N GLU A 565 35.58 8.84 -1.22
CA GLU A 565 35.39 8.46 -2.62
C GLU A 565 36.36 9.23 -3.53
N SER A 566 37.03 8.54 -4.45
CA SER A 566 37.98 9.22 -5.35
C SER A 566 37.26 10.00 -6.45
N LEU A 567 37.83 11.14 -6.85
CA LEU A 567 37.30 11.97 -7.95
C LEU A 567 37.18 11.18 -9.28
N ALA A 568 38.10 10.25 -9.51
CA ALA A 568 38.10 9.42 -10.73
C ALA A 568 36.89 8.48 -10.76
N ASP A 569 36.52 7.90 -9.61
CA ASP A 569 35.37 6.99 -9.52
C ASP A 569 34.05 7.72 -9.75
N LEU A 570 33.92 8.94 -9.20
CA LEU A 570 32.73 9.78 -9.36
C LEU A 570 32.56 10.27 -10.81
N LEU A 571 33.65 10.59 -11.51
CA LEU A 571 33.61 10.89 -12.94
C LEU A 571 33.24 9.65 -13.76
N GLY A 572 33.74 8.47 -13.38
CA GLY A 572 33.32 7.21 -13.98
C GLY A 572 31.84 6.90 -13.73
N GLU A 573 31.30 7.26 -12.57
CA GLU A 573 29.86 7.18 -12.28
C GLU A 573 29.04 8.09 -13.18
N LEU A 574 29.49 9.33 -13.41
CA LEU A 574 28.86 10.28 -14.34
C LEU A 574 28.85 9.72 -15.77
N ASP A 575 29.97 9.16 -16.23
CA ASP A 575 30.11 8.61 -17.59
C ASP A 575 29.20 7.41 -17.82
N ARG A 576 28.90 6.63 -16.77
CA ARG A 576 27.98 5.48 -16.81
C ARG A 576 26.50 5.86 -16.92
N LEU A 577 26.12 7.11 -16.63
CA LEU A 577 24.73 7.54 -16.84
C LEU A 577 24.38 7.48 -18.33
N VAL A 578 23.23 6.90 -18.66
CA VAL A 578 22.75 6.80 -20.04
C VAL A 578 22.51 8.20 -20.59
N GLY A 579 22.96 8.45 -21.82
CA GLY A 579 22.80 9.73 -22.51
C GLY A 579 23.49 10.89 -21.80
N LEU A 580 22.88 12.08 -21.81
CA LEU A 580 23.35 13.28 -21.11
C LEU A 580 24.73 13.79 -21.57
N GLU A 581 25.14 13.52 -22.80
CA GLU A 581 26.48 13.85 -23.32
C GLU A 581 26.85 15.34 -23.17
N ARG A 582 25.87 16.23 -23.33
CA ARG A 582 26.07 17.65 -23.07
C ARG A 582 26.33 17.94 -21.59
N VAL A 583 25.50 17.42 -20.69
CA VAL A 583 25.64 17.59 -19.25
C VAL A 583 26.96 16.98 -18.76
N LYS A 584 27.35 15.79 -19.25
CA LYS A 584 28.64 15.16 -18.93
C LYS A 584 29.82 16.06 -19.31
N ARG A 585 29.80 16.63 -20.53
CA ARG A 585 30.84 17.58 -20.97
C ARG A 585 30.87 18.86 -20.14
N ASP A 586 29.70 19.40 -19.80
CA ASP A 586 29.59 20.65 -19.05
C ASP A 586 30.02 20.46 -17.59
N VAL A 587 29.61 19.37 -16.94
CA VAL A 587 30.07 18.97 -15.59
C VAL A 587 31.57 18.67 -15.60
N GLY A 588 32.08 17.95 -16.60
CA GLY A 588 33.52 17.72 -16.76
C GLY A 588 34.32 19.03 -16.92
N SER A 589 33.77 20.01 -17.63
CA SER A 589 34.38 21.34 -17.78
C SER A 589 34.35 22.14 -16.47
N LEU A 590 33.26 22.05 -15.70
CA LEU A 590 33.14 22.63 -14.37
C LEU A 590 34.18 22.04 -13.40
N VAL A 591 34.32 20.71 -13.39
CA VAL A 591 35.31 20.01 -12.56
C VAL A 591 36.74 20.45 -12.91
N LYS A 592 37.09 20.54 -14.21
CA LYS A 592 38.42 21.02 -14.65
C LYS A 592 38.70 22.46 -14.23
N LEU A 593 37.69 23.33 -14.30
CA LEU A 593 37.80 24.71 -13.84
C LEU A 593 38.04 24.76 -12.33
N MET A 594 37.28 23.98 -11.56
CA MET A 594 37.39 23.89 -10.10
C MET A 594 38.73 23.29 -9.65
N GLN A 595 39.26 22.29 -10.35
CA GLN A 595 40.63 21.81 -10.16
C GLN A 595 41.67 22.90 -10.39
N THR A 596 41.45 23.79 -11.36
CA THR A 596 42.37 24.90 -11.64
C THR A 596 42.29 25.97 -10.56
N VAL A 597 41.09 26.27 -10.04
CA VAL A 597 40.92 27.16 -8.87
C VAL A 597 41.66 26.59 -7.67
N ARG A 598 41.46 25.29 -7.38
CA ARG A 598 42.12 24.64 -6.25
C ARG A 598 43.64 24.68 -6.35
N ARG A 599 44.20 24.38 -7.53
CA ARG A 599 45.66 24.49 -7.77
C ARG A 599 46.20 25.90 -7.57
N ARG A 600 45.40 26.94 -7.83
CA ARG A 600 45.79 28.34 -7.58
C ARG A 600 45.79 28.63 -6.08
N GLU A 601 44.75 28.22 -5.36
CA GLU A 601 44.65 28.35 -3.90
C GLU A 601 45.79 27.62 -3.19
N ASP A 602 46.07 26.36 -3.58
CA ASP A 602 47.17 25.56 -3.04
C ASP A 602 48.54 26.21 -3.34
N ALA A 603 48.65 26.97 -4.43
CA ALA A 603 49.84 27.74 -4.79
C ALA A 603 49.89 29.15 -4.16
N GLY A 604 48.93 29.50 -3.30
CA GLY A 604 48.82 30.82 -2.66
C GLY A 604 48.45 31.96 -3.61
N LEU A 605 47.97 31.65 -4.82
CA LEU A 605 47.52 32.63 -5.80
C LEU A 605 46.05 32.96 -5.58
N PRO A 606 45.61 34.22 -5.79
CA PRO A 606 44.20 34.57 -5.67
C PRO A 606 43.37 33.78 -6.68
N ALA A 607 42.35 33.10 -6.17
CA ALA A 607 41.33 32.45 -6.97
C ALA A 607 40.48 33.51 -7.69
N PRO A 608 40.12 33.29 -8.98
CA PRO A 608 39.14 34.14 -9.63
C PRO A 608 37.79 34.02 -8.91
N PRO A 609 37.04 35.13 -8.76
CA PRO A 609 35.71 35.09 -8.14
C PRO A 609 34.74 34.36 -9.07
N LEU A 610 34.47 33.09 -8.78
CA LEU A 610 33.55 32.26 -9.55
C LEU A 610 32.35 31.91 -8.67
N SER A 611 31.14 32.20 -9.17
CA SER A 611 29.95 31.63 -8.57
C SER A 611 29.88 30.13 -8.87
N ARG A 612 29.55 29.36 -7.84
CA ARG A 612 29.41 27.90 -7.91
C ARG A 612 27.96 27.46 -8.14
N HIS A 613 27.01 28.40 -8.14
CA HIS A 613 25.59 28.13 -8.30
C HIS A 613 25.21 27.84 -9.75
N LEU A 614 24.30 26.88 -9.95
CA LEU A 614 23.95 26.36 -11.27
C LEU A 614 22.44 26.37 -11.51
N VAL A 615 22.05 26.53 -12.77
CA VAL A 615 20.68 26.31 -13.22
C VAL A 615 20.60 24.99 -13.96
N PHE A 616 19.69 24.11 -13.57
CA PHE A 616 19.41 22.85 -14.26
C PHE A 616 18.10 23.00 -15.04
N ALA A 617 18.21 23.18 -16.35
CA ALA A 617 17.08 23.41 -17.24
C ALA A 617 16.76 22.14 -18.05
N GLY A 618 15.55 21.59 -17.91
CA GLY A 618 15.12 20.46 -18.74
C GLY A 618 13.82 19.82 -18.25
N ASN A 619 13.20 18.99 -19.10
CA ASN A 619 11.93 18.32 -18.79
C ASN A 619 12.06 17.33 -17.60
N PRO A 620 10.94 16.93 -16.96
CA PRO A 620 10.93 15.90 -15.92
C PRO A 620 11.58 14.60 -16.37
N GLY A 621 12.23 13.89 -15.45
CA GLY A 621 12.82 12.57 -15.74
C GLY A 621 14.09 12.58 -16.60
N THR A 622 14.70 13.75 -16.85
CA THR A 622 15.99 13.89 -17.56
C THR A 622 17.22 13.69 -16.67
N GLY A 623 17.06 13.35 -15.38
CA GLY A 623 18.20 13.04 -14.50
C GLY A 623 18.79 14.22 -13.70
N LYS A 624 18.10 15.36 -13.65
CA LYS A 624 18.51 16.57 -12.89
C LYS A 624 18.93 16.27 -11.44
N THR A 625 18.06 15.65 -10.65
CA THR A 625 18.33 15.35 -9.23
C THR A 625 19.48 14.35 -9.07
N THR A 626 19.60 13.36 -9.96
CA THR A 626 20.69 12.39 -9.98
C THR A 626 22.04 13.08 -10.18
N VAL A 627 22.13 13.95 -11.19
CA VAL A 627 23.36 14.72 -11.47
C VAL A 627 23.65 15.72 -10.34
N ALA A 628 22.64 16.33 -9.73
CA ALA A 628 22.84 17.26 -8.60
C ALA A 628 23.48 16.56 -7.39
N ARG A 629 23.03 15.34 -7.06
CA ARG A 629 23.63 14.52 -6.00
C ARG A 629 25.08 14.17 -6.29
N LEU A 630 25.37 13.76 -7.53
CA LEU A 630 26.72 13.43 -7.95
C LEU A 630 27.63 14.66 -7.96
N TYR A 631 27.10 15.82 -8.35
CA TYR A 631 27.83 17.08 -8.34
C TYR A 631 28.26 17.48 -6.91
N GLY A 632 27.38 17.33 -5.91
CA GLY A 632 27.74 17.58 -4.50
C GLY A 632 28.91 16.70 -4.02
N ARG A 633 28.89 15.41 -4.38
CA ARG A 633 29.98 14.46 -4.09
C ARG A 633 31.27 14.83 -4.81
N LEU A 634 31.20 15.23 -6.09
CA LEU A 634 32.36 15.71 -6.86
C LEU A 634 33.01 16.93 -6.21
N LEU A 635 32.21 17.88 -5.70
CA LEU A 635 32.74 19.06 -5.01
C LEU A 635 33.36 18.73 -3.66
N LYS A 636 32.81 17.74 -2.94
CA LYS A 636 33.43 17.21 -1.72
C LYS A 636 34.79 16.59 -2.02
N ALA A 637 34.88 15.73 -3.04
CA ALA A 637 36.13 15.08 -3.45
C ALA A 637 37.20 16.09 -3.93
N LEU A 638 36.80 17.31 -4.31
CA LEU A 638 37.70 18.43 -4.62
C LEU A 638 38.03 19.32 -3.42
N ASN A 639 37.56 18.98 -2.22
CA ASN A 639 37.66 19.79 -0.99
C ASN A 639 37.07 21.21 -1.14
N LEU A 640 36.04 21.35 -1.97
CA LEU A 640 35.29 22.60 -2.16
C LEU A 640 34.02 22.67 -1.31
N LEU A 641 33.50 21.53 -0.88
CA LEU A 641 32.41 21.39 0.07
C LEU A 641 32.82 20.44 1.19
N ARG A 642 32.41 20.75 2.43
CA ARG A 642 32.78 19.94 3.61
C ARG A 642 32.10 18.57 3.60
N VAL A 643 30.81 18.50 3.25
CA VAL A 643 29.99 17.30 3.39
C VAL A 643 29.51 16.76 2.05
N GLY A 644 29.12 17.65 1.11
CA GLY A 644 28.68 17.27 -0.24
C GLY A 644 27.29 16.61 -0.32
N HIS A 645 26.49 16.65 0.74
CA HIS A 645 25.13 16.10 0.74
C HIS A 645 24.17 16.97 -0.07
N LEU A 646 23.08 16.37 -0.57
CA LEU A 646 22.03 17.04 -1.31
C LEU A 646 20.81 17.26 -0.40
N VAL A 647 20.33 18.49 -0.30
CA VAL A 647 19.04 18.86 0.29
C VAL A 647 18.12 19.30 -0.83
N GLU A 648 17.10 18.50 -1.10
CA GLU A 648 16.07 18.79 -2.10
C GLU A 648 14.89 19.52 -1.44
N VAL A 649 14.42 20.58 -2.09
CA VAL A 649 13.33 21.44 -1.62
C VAL A 649 12.50 21.93 -2.81
N ASP A 650 11.24 22.26 -2.56
CA ASP A 650 10.38 22.92 -3.55
C ASP A 650 9.84 24.27 -3.03
N ARG A 651 8.87 24.86 -3.74
CA ARG A 651 8.23 26.11 -3.32
C ARG A 651 7.59 26.02 -1.93
N SER A 652 6.93 24.91 -1.61
CA SER A 652 6.27 24.71 -0.33
C SER A 652 7.27 24.63 0.82
N ASP A 653 8.51 24.21 0.56
CA ASP A 653 9.59 24.21 1.56
C ASP A 653 10.23 25.59 1.78
N LEU A 654 10.10 26.52 0.83
CA LEU A 654 10.79 27.82 0.86
C LEU A 654 9.85 28.98 1.17
N VAL A 655 8.64 28.95 0.61
CA VAL A 655 7.66 30.02 0.72
C VAL A 655 6.73 29.74 1.91
N GLY A 656 6.62 30.71 2.79
CA GLY A 656 5.63 30.71 3.85
C GLY A 656 4.29 31.22 3.33
N GLU A 657 3.19 30.72 3.89
CA GLU A 657 1.83 31.10 3.48
C GLU A 657 1.43 32.53 3.90
N TYR A 658 2.26 33.22 4.69
CA TYR A 658 1.99 34.55 5.23
C TYR A 658 3.21 35.47 5.17
N VAL A 659 2.94 36.79 5.22
CA VAL A 659 3.93 37.86 5.25
C VAL A 659 4.93 37.62 6.39
N GLY A 660 6.22 37.55 6.08
CA GLY A 660 7.31 37.46 7.08
C GLY A 660 7.78 36.05 7.45
N HIS A 661 7.12 34.97 6.98
CA HIS A 661 7.59 33.60 7.26
C HIS A 661 8.54 33.08 6.19
N THR A 662 8.47 33.67 5.01
CA THR A 662 9.20 33.18 3.86
C THR A 662 10.71 33.33 4.09
N GLY A 663 11.16 34.43 4.68
CA GLY A 663 12.55 34.61 5.08
C GLY A 663 13.06 33.48 6.01
N PRO A 664 12.50 33.30 7.21
CA PRO A 664 12.94 32.24 8.14
C PRO A 664 12.86 30.82 7.56
N LYS A 665 11.81 30.52 6.78
CA LYS A 665 11.61 29.19 6.18
C LYS A 665 12.64 28.91 5.09
N THR A 666 12.88 29.88 4.21
CA THR A 666 13.97 29.83 3.21
C THR A 666 15.34 29.70 3.89
N ALA A 667 15.57 30.45 4.97
CA ALA A 667 16.81 30.39 5.72
C ALA A 667 17.04 29.01 6.35
N ALA A 668 16.03 28.42 6.98
CA ALA A 668 16.12 27.09 7.57
C ALA A 668 16.44 26.01 6.53
N ALA A 669 15.76 26.06 5.37
CA ALA A 669 16.04 25.16 4.25
C ALA A 669 17.49 25.31 3.75
N PHE A 670 17.99 26.55 3.63
CA PHE A 670 19.37 26.84 3.25
C PHE A 670 20.38 26.36 4.30
N THR A 671 20.11 26.57 5.59
CA THR A 671 20.97 26.13 6.69
C THR A 671 21.17 24.62 6.69
N ARG A 672 20.15 23.83 6.35
CA ARG A 672 20.30 22.36 6.19
C ARG A 672 21.29 21.98 5.10
N ALA A 673 21.49 22.84 4.10
CA ALA A 673 22.39 22.60 2.99
C ALA A 673 23.83 23.09 3.25
N LEU A 674 24.14 23.69 4.41
CA LEU A 674 25.50 24.13 4.77
C LEU A 674 26.52 22.98 4.65
N GLY A 675 27.57 23.22 3.86
CA GLY A 675 28.59 22.22 3.52
C GLY A 675 28.20 21.29 2.37
N GLY A 676 27.05 21.51 1.73
CA GLY A 676 26.47 20.64 0.70
C GLY A 676 25.80 21.43 -0.45
N VAL A 677 24.78 20.81 -1.03
CA VAL A 677 24.03 21.34 -2.19
C VAL A 677 22.56 21.54 -1.81
N LEU A 678 22.03 22.75 -2.04
CA LEU A 678 20.61 23.04 -1.97
C LEU A 678 20.01 22.93 -3.37
N PHE A 679 19.16 21.93 -3.61
CA PHE A 679 18.50 21.73 -4.89
C PHE A 679 17.05 22.19 -4.78
N ILE A 680 16.69 23.21 -5.55
CA ILE A 680 15.36 23.80 -5.57
C ILE A 680 14.65 23.32 -6.83
N ASP A 681 13.72 22.38 -6.68
CA ASP A 681 12.92 21.89 -7.81
C ASP A 681 11.82 22.88 -8.17
N GLU A 682 11.51 22.95 -9.47
CA GLU A 682 10.59 23.92 -10.06
C GLU A 682 10.77 25.37 -9.53
N ALA A 683 12.01 25.83 -9.44
CA ALA A 683 12.36 27.11 -8.80
C ALA A 683 11.63 28.33 -9.40
N TYR A 684 11.24 28.27 -10.67
CA TYR A 684 10.44 29.30 -11.32
C TYR A 684 9.07 29.53 -10.66
N SER A 685 8.56 28.55 -9.91
CA SER A 685 7.31 28.68 -9.17
C SER A 685 7.40 29.73 -8.07
N LEU A 686 8.60 30.09 -7.59
CA LEU A 686 8.82 31.21 -6.67
C LEU A 686 8.50 32.58 -7.27
N VAL A 687 8.35 32.67 -8.60
CA VAL A 687 8.05 33.90 -9.32
C VAL A 687 6.88 33.67 -10.30
N PRO A 688 5.63 33.79 -9.84
CA PRO A 688 4.44 33.52 -10.65
C PRO A 688 4.25 34.48 -11.83
N LEU A 689 3.52 34.02 -12.84
CA LEU A 689 3.10 34.81 -14.00
C LEU A 689 1.87 35.65 -13.66
N GLY A 690 2.08 36.86 -13.16
CA GLY A 690 1.02 37.84 -12.87
C GLY A 690 1.24 38.48 -11.51
N GLY A 691 1.69 39.74 -11.52
CA GLY A 691 2.19 40.48 -10.35
C GLY A 691 1.16 40.75 -9.25
N GLY A 692 0.72 39.70 -8.56
CA GLY A 692 0.09 39.76 -7.26
C GLY A 692 1.13 39.77 -6.14
N THR A 693 0.72 40.18 -4.94
CA THR A 693 1.52 40.11 -3.71
C THR A 693 1.71 38.66 -3.30
N ASP A 694 2.70 38.00 -3.91
CA ASP A 694 3.12 36.63 -3.57
C ASP A 694 4.45 36.66 -2.80
N PHE A 695 4.54 35.85 -1.75
CA PHE A 695 5.70 35.81 -0.84
C PHE A 695 6.93 35.14 -1.48
N GLY A 696 6.79 34.51 -2.64
CA GLY A 696 7.92 33.91 -3.37
C GLY A 696 9.07 34.87 -3.67
N LEU A 697 8.81 36.17 -3.86
CA LEU A 697 9.87 37.19 -4.02
C LEU A 697 10.68 37.41 -2.74
N GLU A 698 10.07 37.25 -1.56
CA GLU A 698 10.77 37.29 -0.27
C GLU A 698 11.72 36.08 -0.12
N ALA A 699 11.31 34.90 -0.64
CA ALA A 699 12.16 33.71 -0.66
C ALA A 699 13.37 33.96 -1.54
N VAL A 700 13.15 34.52 -2.74
CA VAL A 700 14.23 34.88 -3.67
C VAL A 700 15.19 35.90 -3.03
N ALA A 701 14.68 36.94 -2.39
CA ALA A 701 15.52 37.95 -1.73
C ALA A 701 16.37 37.34 -0.60
N THR A 702 15.78 36.48 0.21
CA THR A 702 16.47 35.78 1.30
C THR A 702 17.52 34.82 0.75
N LEU A 703 17.18 34.06 -0.28
CA LEU A 703 18.08 33.12 -0.95
C LEU A 703 19.29 33.86 -1.54
N VAL A 704 19.08 34.97 -2.25
CA VAL A 704 20.16 35.80 -2.82
C VAL A 704 21.11 36.33 -1.74
N LYS A 705 20.56 36.75 -0.58
CA LYS A 705 21.37 37.18 0.56
C LYS A 705 22.24 36.03 1.09
N LEU A 706 21.63 34.89 1.39
CA LEU A 706 22.33 33.72 1.94
C LEU A 706 23.36 33.14 0.96
N MET A 707 23.09 33.18 -0.34
CA MET A 707 24.05 32.81 -1.39
C MET A 707 25.29 33.73 -1.41
N GLU A 708 25.17 34.99 -0.98
CA GLU A 708 26.35 35.86 -0.81
C GLU A 708 27.12 35.51 0.46
N ASP A 709 26.38 35.43 1.58
CA ASP A 709 26.93 35.27 2.92
C ASP A 709 27.66 33.91 3.07
N HIS A 710 27.19 32.89 2.34
CA HIS A 710 27.68 31.50 2.41
C HIS A 710 28.17 30.94 1.06
N ARG A 711 28.72 31.80 0.19
CA ARG A 711 29.14 31.44 -1.17
C ARG A 711 30.18 30.30 -1.26
N ASP A 712 30.97 30.11 -0.21
CA ASP A 712 32.03 29.09 -0.13
C ASP A 712 31.54 27.79 0.55
N ASP A 713 30.40 27.85 1.24
CA ASP A 713 29.87 26.75 2.07
C ASP A 713 28.71 25.99 1.41
N VAL A 714 27.97 26.61 0.48
CA VAL A 714 26.77 26.03 -0.13
C VAL A 714 26.76 26.22 -1.63
N VAL A 715 26.36 25.17 -2.35
CA VAL A 715 25.99 25.29 -3.76
C VAL A 715 24.48 25.19 -3.94
N VAL A 716 23.85 26.28 -4.34
CA VAL A 716 22.45 26.28 -4.79
C VAL A 716 22.34 25.85 -6.26
N ILE A 717 21.46 24.89 -6.52
CA ILE A 717 21.04 24.45 -7.85
C ILE A 717 19.55 24.75 -8.02
N ALA A 718 19.19 25.62 -8.95
CA ALA A 718 17.80 25.90 -9.28
C ALA A 718 17.38 25.08 -10.51
N ALA A 719 16.33 24.26 -10.39
CA ALA A 719 15.88 23.36 -11.43
C ALA A 719 14.49 23.71 -11.96
N GLY A 720 14.24 23.40 -13.24
CA GLY A 720 12.92 23.59 -13.86
C GLY A 720 12.93 23.51 -15.37
N TYR A 721 11.82 23.89 -16.00
CA TYR A 721 11.68 23.92 -17.46
C TYR A 721 12.55 25.02 -18.09
N PRO A 722 13.15 24.79 -19.28
CA PRO A 722 14.07 25.75 -19.89
C PRO A 722 13.50 27.16 -20.08
N ALA A 723 12.25 27.27 -20.56
CA ALA A 723 11.60 28.56 -20.78
C ALA A 723 11.33 29.30 -19.46
N ASP A 724 10.85 28.60 -18.44
CA ASP A 724 10.54 29.18 -17.14
C ASP A 724 11.78 29.57 -16.33
N MET A 725 12.87 28.79 -16.46
CA MET A 725 14.13 29.13 -15.79
C MET A 725 14.76 30.41 -16.33
N GLY A 726 14.63 30.69 -17.63
CA GLY A 726 15.05 31.97 -18.20
C GLY A 726 14.31 33.15 -17.56
N ARG A 727 12.98 33.01 -17.37
CA ARG A 727 12.15 34.01 -16.69
C ARG A 727 12.54 34.17 -15.22
N PHE A 728 12.71 33.06 -14.51
CA PHE A 728 13.08 33.05 -13.09
C PHE A 728 14.39 33.81 -12.84
N ILE A 729 15.44 33.52 -13.61
CA ILE A 729 16.72 34.20 -13.45
C ILE A 729 16.61 35.69 -13.80
N ALA A 730 15.87 36.04 -14.85
CA ALA A 730 15.66 37.43 -15.25
C ALA A 730 14.80 38.25 -14.25
N SER A 731 14.08 37.59 -13.34
CA SER A 731 13.18 38.24 -12.39
C SER A 731 13.90 39.08 -11.32
N ASN A 732 15.16 38.76 -11.01
CA ASN A 732 15.92 39.43 -9.96
C ASN A 732 17.41 39.54 -10.36
N PRO A 733 17.99 40.76 -10.42
CA PRO A 733 19.41 40.95 -10.76
C PRO A 733 20.39 40.15 -9.86
N GLY A 734 20.02 39.91 -8.60
CA GLY A 734 20.77 39.07 -7.66
C GLY A 734 20.85 37.62 -8.11
N LEU A 735 19.78 37.07 -8.70
CA LEU A 735 19.80 35.73 -9.30
C LEU A 735 20.71 35.70 -10.54
N SER A 736 20.57 36.66 -11.46
CA SER A 736 21.41 36.74 -12.68
C SER A 736 22.90 36.84 -12.40
N SER A 737 23.30 37.54 -11.33
CA SER A 737 24.72 37.67 -10.96
C SER A 737 25.29 36.39 -10.33
N ARG A 738 24.47 35.60 -9.64
CA ARG A 738 24.88 34.38 -8.95
C ARG A 738 24.74 33.13 -9.83
N PHE A 739 23.68 33.02 -10.61
CA PHE A 739 23.46 31.90 -11.52
C PHE A 739 24.08 32.18 -12.89
N THR A 740 25.40 32.04 -12.97
CA THR A 740 26.17 32.38 -14.19
C THR A 740 26.18 31.27 -15.25
N ARG A 741 25.70 30.07 -14.90
CA ARG A 741 25.75 28.88 -15.78
C ARG A 741 24.47 28.08 -15.71
N THR A 742 24.05 27.64 -16.89
CA THR A 742 22.89 26.76 -17.09
C THR A 742 23.34 25.47 -17.74
N LEU A 743 23.06 24.35 -17.06
CA LEU A 743 23.17 23.00 -17.59
C LEU A 743 21.84 22.64 -18.24
N LEU A 744 21.87 22.43 -19.56
CA LEU A 744 20.69 22.00 -20.31
C LEU A 744 20.61 20.47 -20.32
N PHE A 745 19.55 19.96 -19.72
CA PHE A 745 19.16 18.56 -19.73
C PHE A 745 18.19 18.34 -20.90
N GLU A 746 18.76 17.85 -22.00
CA GLU A 746 18.02 17.52 -23.21
C GLU A 746 17.14 16.28 -22.98
N ASP A 747 16.04 16.18 -23.71
CA ASP A 747 15.21 14.98 -23.68
C ASP A 747 16.01 13.79 -24.23
N TYR A 748 15.82 12.62 -23.62
CA TYR A 748 16.47 11.40 -24.10
C TYR A 748 15.95 11.03 -25.48
N ASP A 749 16.81 10.72 -26.44
CA ASP A 749 16.35 10.18 -27.71
C ASP A 749 15.71 8.78 -27.53
N ALA A 750 15.09 8.26 -28.59
CA ALA A 750 14.43 6.96 -28.52
C ALA A 750 15.40 5.82 -28.13
N GLN A 751 16.65 5.85 -28.61
CA GLN A 751 17.66 4.83 -28.29
C GLN A 751 18.15 4.94 -26.84
N GLU A 752 18.25 6.16 -26.32
CA GLU A 752 18.60 6.42 -24.93
C GLU A 752 17.48 5.96 -23.99
N LEU A 753 16.20 6.19 -24.32
CA LEU A 753 15.05 5.67 -23.56
C LEU A 753 15.01 4.14 -23.58
N VAL A 754 15.25 3.51 -24.73
CA VAL A 754 15.42 2.04 -24.82
C VAL A 754 16.56 1.57 -23.92
N SER A 755 17.69 2.28 -23.92
CA SER A 755 18.85 1.92 -23.09
C SER A 755 18.53 2.00 -21.59
N ILE A 756 17.64 2.91 -21.17
CA ILE A 756 17.13 2.96 -19.79
C ILE A 756 16.29 1.72 -19.48
N VAL A 757 15.37 1.33 -20.37
CA VAL A 757 14.57 0.10 -20.22
C VAL A 757 15.48 -1.14 -20.18
N GLU A 758 16.49 -1.22 -21.05
CA GLU A 758 17.48 -2.30 -21.07
C GLU A 758 18.28 -2.37 -19.76
N HIS A 759 18.65 -1.23 -19.20
CA HIS A 759 19.34 -1.17 -17.92
C HIS A 759 18.48 -1.74 -16.79
N GLN A 760 17.20 -1.34 -16.72
CA GLN A 760 16.27 -1.87 -15.73
C GLN A 760 15.98 -3.36 -15.93
N ALA A 761 15.83 -3.79 -17.17
CA ALA A 761 15.65 -5.19 -17.51
C ALA A 761 16.83 -6.01 -16.98
N ARG A 762 18.08 -5.59 -17.24
CA ARG A 762 19.28 -6.29 -16.74
C ARG A 762 19.35 -6.32 -15.21
N GLU A 763 19.03 -5.22 -14.54
CA GLU A 763 19.00 -5.15 -13.07
C GLU A 763 18.02 -6.18 -12.47
N HIS A 764 16.89 -6.39 -13.15
CA HIS A 764 15.83 -7.31 -12.74
C HIS A 764 15.92 -8.70 -13.39
N ARG A 765 17.02 -8.99 -14.11
CA ARG A 765 17.28 -10.25 -14.83
C ARG A 765 16.28 -10.59 -15.95
N TYR A 766 15.81 -9.56 -16.65
CA TYR A 766 15.09 -9.66 -17.92
C TYR A 766 16.00 -9.37 -19.12
N GLU A 767 15.66 -9.94 -20.26
CA GLU A 767 16.29 -9.78 -21.56
C GLU A 767 15.25 -9.33 -22.59
N LEU A 768 15.53 -8.21 -23.28
CA LEU A 768 14.69 -7.73 -24.36
C LEU A 768 15.02 -8.48 -25.65
N THR A 769 13.99 -9.00 -26.34
CA THR A 769 14.18 -9.52 -27.70
C THR A 769 14.58 -8.39 -28.67
N PRO A 770 15.31 -8.69 -29.76
CA PRO A 770 15.62 -7.70 -30.79
C PRO A 770 14.36 -7.00 -31.33
N ALA A 771 13.28 -7.75 -31.52
CA ALA A 771 12.01 -7.21 -32.01
C ALA A 771 11.35 -6.26 -30.98
N ALA A 772 11.40 -6.58 -29.68
CA ALA A 772 10.91 -5.70 -28.62
C ALA A 772 11.73 -4.41 -28.55
N ARG A 773 13.05 -4.50 -28.72
CA ARG A 773 13.94 -3.33 -28.77
C ARG A 773 13.59 -2.40 -29.95
N ASP A 774 13.35 -2.96 -31.12
CA ASP A 774 12.96 -2.21 -32.31
C ASP A 774 11.57 -1.57 -32.12
N ALA A 775 10.63 -2.31 -31.53
CA ALA A 775 9.29 -1.81 -31.23
C ALA A 775 9.31 -0.69 -30.17
N LEU A 776 10.15 -0.80 -29.13
CA LEU A 776 10.33 0.25 -28.13
C LEU A 776 10.95 1.50 -28.73
N THR A 777 11.92 1.31 -29.64
CA THR A 777 12.49 2.43 -30.41
C THR A 777 11.40 3.16 -31.18
N ALA A 778 10.54 2.42 -31.90
CA ALA A 778 9.44 3.02 -32.66
C ALA A 778 8.43 3.72 -31.73
N LEU A 779 8.08 3.09 -30.61
CA LEU A 779 7.17 3.63 -29.60
C LEU A 779 7.69 4.97 -29.05
N PHE A 780 8.94 5.03 -28.60
CA PHE A 780 9.55 6.26 -28.07
C PHE A 780 9.85 7.31 -29.14
N ALA A 781 10.06 6.91 -30.40
CA ALA A 781 10.22 7.83 -31.52
C ALA A 781 8.90 8.49 -31.92
N ALA A 782 7.76 7.81 -31.73
CA ALA A 782 6.44 8.35 -32.05
C ALA A 782 5.91 9.34 -30.99
N MET A 783 6.53 9.42 -29.81
CA MET A 783 6.06 10.29 -28.74
C MET A 783 6.39 11.76 -28.98
N PRO A 784 5.41 12.67 -28.86
CA PRO A 784 5.68 14.10 -28.88
C PRO A 784 6.59 14.48 -27.72
N ARG A 785 7.61 15.30 -28.00
CA ARG A 785 8.55 15.83 -26.99
C ARG A 785 8.14 17.24 -26.59
N ASP A 786 6.97 17.33 -25.97
CA ASP A 786 6.38 18.58 -25.51
C ASP A 786 6.76 18.91 -24.06
N ALA A 787 6.28 20.06 -23.58
CA ALA A 787 6.50 20.51 -22.21
C ALA A 787 5.74 19.60 -21.23
N GLY A 788 6.49 18.77 -20.50
CA GLY A 788 5.93 17.76 -19.58
C GLY A 788 6.26 16.31 -19.95
N PHE A 789 6.96 16.08 -21.07
CA PHE A 789 7.43 14.75 -21.44
C PHE A 789 8.28 14.11 -20.33
N GLY A 790 7.84 12.93 -19.85
CA GLY A 790 8.36 12.28 -18.64
C GLY A 790 9.74 11.61 -18.78
N ASN A 791 10.33 11.55 -19.98
CA ASN A 791 11.67 11.01 -20.24
C ASN A 791 11.95 9.67 -19.52
N GLY A 792 13.01 9.60 -18.70
CA GLY A 792 13.37 8.41 -17.96
C GLY A 792 12.28 7.94 -17.01
N ARG A 793 11.42 8.82 -16.46
CA ARG A 793 10.26 8.39 -15.66
C ARG A 793 9.30 7.57 -16.51
N TYR A 794 9.06 8.01 -17.75
CA TYR A 794 8.21 7.29 -18.69
C TYR A 794 8.84 5.96 -19.11
N ALA A 795 10.15 5.91 -19.41
CA ALA A 795 10.84 4.65 -19.70
C ALA A 795 10.74 3.64 -18.54
N ARG A 796 10.85 4.11 -17.28
CA ARG A 796 10.66 3.25 -16.10
C ARG A 796 9.25 2.69 -15.99
N GLN A 797 8.25 3.52 -16.27
CA GLN A 797 6.86 3.10 -16.32
C GLN A 797 6.62 2.09 -17.46
N THR A 798 7.20 2.31 -18.64
CA THR A 798 7.16 1.36 -19.76
C THR A 798 7.74 0.01 -19.36
N PHE A 799 8.91 -0.03 -18.72
CA PHE A 799 9.49 -1.30 -18.24
C PHE A 799 8.55 -2.02 -17.26
N GLN A 800 7.96 -1.30 -16.30
CA GLN A 800 7.01 -1.88 -15.35
C GLN A 800 5.79 -2.47 -16.05
N GLU A 801 5.21 -1.74 -17.00
CA GLU A 801 4.06 -2.24 -17.76
C GLU A 801 4.44 -3.46 -18.62
N MET A 802 5.67 -3.48 -19.16
CA MET A 802 6.20 -4.64 -19.89
C MET A 802 6.36 -5.88 -19.02
N THR A 803 6.81 -5.74 -17.77
CA THR A 803 6.91 -6.89 -16.87
C THR A 803 5.54 -7.39 -16.44
N GLU A 804 4.56 -6.49 -16.24
CA GLU A 804 3.17 -6.86 -15.96
C GLU A 804 2.53 -7.62 -17.13
N ARG A 805 2.72 -7.15 -18.37
CA ARG A 805 2.20 -7.81 -19.59
C ARG A 805 2.92 -9.12 -19.89
N GLN A 806 4.24 -9.16 -19.70
CA GLN A 806 5.00 -10.42 -19.84
C GLN A 806 4.55 -11.46 -18.82
N ALA A 807 4.26 -11.06 -17.58
CA ALA A 807 3.72 -11.97 -16.59
C ALA A 807 2.36 -12.54 -17.01
N GLN A 808 1.49 -11.72 -17.61
CA GLN A 808 0.21 -12.18 -18.17
C GLN A 808 0.43 -13.16 -19.33
N ARG A 809 1.28 -12.81 -20.30
CA ARG A 809 1.59 -13.63 -21.46
C ARG A 809 2.22 -14.98 -21.09
N VAL A 810 3.18 -14.97 -20.17
CA VAL A 810 3.86 -16.20 -19.74
C VAL A 810 2.91 -17.08 -18.91
N ALA A 811 1.97 -16.48 -18.18
CA ALA A 811 0.91 -17.23 -17.49
C ALA A 811 -0.05 -17.94 -18.45
N GLU A 812 -0.14 -17.54 -19.72
CA GLU A 812 -0.94 -18.20 -20.77
C GLU A 812 -0.20 -19.35 -21.49
N LEU A 813 1.09 -19.59 -21.19
CA LEU A 813 1.86 -20.69 -21.79
C LEU A 813 1.71 -21.99 -20.96
N ASP A 814 1.51 -23.12 -21.65
CA ASP A 814 1.30 -24.44 -21.00
C ASP A 814 2.56 -24.99 -20.28
N ASP A 815 3.77 -24.68 -20.77
CA ASP A 815 5.05 -25.08 -20.17
C ASP A 815 6.12 -23.99 -20.42
N PRO A 816 6.12 -22.91 -19.60
CA PRO A 816 7.01 -21.78 -19.81
C PRO A 816 8.45 -22.16 -19.47
N THR A 817 9.35 -21.96 -20.42
CA THR A 817 10.77 -22.24 -20.24
C THR A 817 11.42 -21.15 -19.38
N SER A 818 12.62 -21.43 -18.84
CA SER A 818 13.42 -20.39 -18.18
C SER A 818 13.70 -19.19 -19.08
N THR A 819 13.74 -19.41 -20.39
CA THR A 819 13.87 -18.35 -21.39
C THR A 819 12.61 -17.48 -21.45
N ASP A 820 11.42 -18.06 -21.41
CA ASP A 820 10.15 -17.30 -21.42
C ASP A 820 10.01 -16.40 -20.19
N LEU A 821 10.45 -16.87 -19.02
CA LEU A 821 10.40 -16.13 -17.76
C LEU A 821 11.29 -14.89 -17.73
N VAL A 822 12.38 -14.89 -18.50
CA VAL A 822 13.31 -13.75 -18.56
C VAL A 822 13.15 -12.92 -19.82
N THR A 823 12.38 -13.37 -20.82
CA THR A 823 12.30 -12.70 -22.13
C THR A 823 11.12 -11.71 -22.19
N LEU A 824 11.43 -10.44 -22.46
CA LEU A 824 10.47 -9.41 -22.83
C LEU A 824 10.38 -9.29 -24.37
N ASP A 825 9.21 -9.57 -24.93
CA ASP A 825 8.96 -9.54 -26.38
C ASP A 825 7.99 -8.43 -26.82
N VAL A 826 7.73 -8.35 -28.12
CA VAL A 826 6.92 -7.27 -28.73
C VAL A 826 5.53 -7.16 -28.12
N ARG A 827 4.94 -8.29 -27.69
CA ARG A 827 3.59 -8.37 -27.11
C ARG A 827 3.50 -7.76 -25.72
N ASP A 828 4.65 -7.54 -25.10
CA ASP A 828 4.73 -7.01 -23.75
C ASP A 828 4.75 -5.47 -23.75
N LEU A 829 4.88 -4.81 -24.91
CA LEU A 829 4.95 -3.35 -24.96
C LEU A 829 3.61 -2.69 -24.60
N PRO A 830 3.60 -1.47 -24.05
CA PRO A 830 2.37 -0.69 -23.85
C PRO A 830 1.61 -0.45 -25.17
N GLY A 831 0.32 -0.72 -25.16
CA GLY A 831 -0.59 -0.47 -26.29
C GLY A 831 -0.50 -1.44 -27.48
N SER A 832 0.29 -2.52 -27.38
CA SER A 832 0.32 -3.62 -28.36
C SER A 832 -0.87 -4.56 -28.25
#